data_AF-A0A2V8SDH3-F1
#
_entry.id   AF-A0A2V8SDH3-F1
#
_cell.length_a   1.000
_cell.length_b   1.000
_cell.length_c   1.000
_cell.angle_alpha   90.00
_cell.angle_beta   90.00
_cell.angle_gamma   90.00
#
_symmetry.space_group_name_H-M   'P 1'
#
loop_
_entity.id
_entity.type
_entity.pdbx_description
1 polymer ?
#
loop_
_entity_poly.entity_id
_entity_poly.type
_entity_poly.pdbx_seq_one_letter_code
_entity_poly.pdbx_strand_id
1 'polypeptide(L)'
;MQMRPVAAFVGLWLAAALLAWTAVGQVMSASAAAGAGPAPRRLVIGVRHDVTSLNVYTAASAFDQEIADLLYLKLAYEEDDFEQGPPTFHAGLASSWDLSPDGARLTFHLDPRATWSDGRPMTAADVRLSHRAASSPEVAWVGIDVKEFIEGVDTPDPRTVVYRFAHAYPYELMDAVEGNILPAHVLQRTPFAEWPTRAFLDAPVAGGPFLLKRYERGALIELERNPSYLMAPLPRLDTVIFRIIPDEETLLNEVVQGAIDVMENVPPRAAARIEASPRLRLVRVPDLSYTFICWNAGRPLFSDPRVRRALTMAIDRQAIIDGLLPGVGRAAAGPVLSFLWARDPDLKPLPFDPDAARRLLEEAGWKDRNGDGLLDRDGRPFRFELETDQASGQRADVARMVAAQLGAIGVVAVPRVFESGAFIARHEKHDFDAFVGSWRESTKVDLKSNFHSASRSGGYNYGQYSSPELDRLIDRARAESDPGGARSLWIAAQRVIARDQPYTFLFERDRLHAVVRNLRIARLSPRSLYAGLSEWALETPGKSRRSSPGSCRPRLAVCTCGARGSWTACAPGSRVIPPRSCWPDRGTARRRSWRSFSRNQGRTRSGTRSTPRIATPPSSCAISPRASWSTPPSSARAARGSGRPCVTGRRMPSASPTSSSLTRRSLSAVAWSWCSTGCSTWRAPSPACGRCGG
;
A
#
# COMPACT_ATOMS: atom_id res chain seq x y z
N MET A 1 -19.86 -93.48 52.12
CA MET A 1 -18.65 -93.67 52.96
C MET A 1 -17.87 -92.34 53.01
N GLN A 2 -16.77 -92.24 53.75
CA GLN A 2 -16.20 -90.95 54.22
C GLN A 2 -15.62 -90.02 53.13
N MET A 3 -15.48 -88.74 53.51
CA MET A 3 -14.89 -87.65 52.73
C MET A 3 -13.35 -87.71 52.66
N ARG A 4 -12.74 -87.06 51.66
CA ARG A 4 -11.73 -85.99 51.87
C ARG A 4 -11.48 -85.16 50.59
N PRO A 5 -10.96 -83.91 50.67
CA PRO A 5 -11.14 -82.90 49.63
C PRO A 5 -9.91 -82.66 48.73
N VAL A 6 -10.15 -82.10 47.54
CA VAL A 6 -9.14 -81.46 46.68
C VAL A 6 -9.56 -80.01 46.41
N ALA A 7 -9.34 -79.14 47.40
CA ALA A 7 -9.74 -77.72 47.36
C ALA A 7 -8.60 -76.84 47.91
N ALA A 8 -7.57 -76.61 47.10
CA ALA A 8 -6.41 -75.76 47.47
C ALA A 8 -5.72 -75.08 46.28
N PHE A 9 -5.55 -75.76 45.14
CA PHE A 9 -4.59 -75.34 44.10
C PHE A 9 -5.09 -74.35 43.04
N VAL A 10 -6.40 -74.08 42.95
CA VAL A 10 -6.96 -73.17 41.90
C VAL A 10 -6.86 -71.69 42.30
N GLY A 11 -6.87 -71.36 43.60
CA GLY A 11 -6.94 -69.97 44.07
C GLY A 11 -5.68 -69.13 43.81
N LEU A 12 -4.48 -69.73 43.89
CA LEU A 12 -3.22 -68.98 43.80
C LEU A 12 -2.92 -68.45 42.39
N TRP A 13 -3.29 -69.21 41.35
CA TRP A 13 -2.98 -68.84 39.96
C TRP A 13 -3.83 -67.68 39.43
N LEU A 14 -5.10 -67.58 39.84
CA LEU A 14 -5.97 -66.48 39.45
C LEU A 14 -5.54 -65.14 40.08
N ALA A 15 -5.09 -65.15 41.34
CA ALA A 15 -4.58 -63.95 42.01
C ALA A 15 -3.30 -63.41 41.34
N ALA A 16 -2.37 -64.30 40.97
CA ALA A 16 -1.14 -63.92 40.25
C ALA A 16 -1.44 -63.35 38.85
N ALA A 17 -2.40 -63.94 38.13
CA ALA A 17 -2.80 -63.48 36.80
C ALA A 17 -3.41 -62.06 36.80
N LEU A 18 -4.32 -61.76 37.76
CA LEU A 18 -4.92 -60.42 37.87
C LEU A 18 -3.87 -59.35 38.21
N LEU A 19 -2.96 -59.64 39.15
CA LEU A 19 -1.91 -58.68 39.54
C LEU A 19 -0.95 -58.37 38.38
N ALA A 20 -0.57 -59.39 37.59
CA ALA A 20 0.23 -59.20 36.37
C ALA A 20 -0.48 -58.31 35.34
N TRP A 21 -1.80 -58.49 35.13
CA TRP A 21 -2.58 -57.64 34.23
C TRP A 21 -2.64 -56.18 34.68
N THR A 22 -2.83 -55.92 35.98
CA THR A 22 -2.81 -54.55 36.51
C THR A 22 -1.45 -53.86 36.36
N ALA A 23 -0.35 -54.59 36.56
CA ALA A 23 1.00 -54.04 36.41
C ALA A 23 1.34 -53.69 34.94
N VAL A 24 1.04 -54.60 34.00
CA VAL A 24 1.28 -54.36 32.57
C VAL A 24 0.40 -53.21 32.05
N GLY A 25 -0.86 -53.14 32.47
CA GLY A 25 -1.75 -52.03 32.11
C GLY A 25 -1.21 -50.66 32.54
N GLN A 26 -0.75 -50.53 33.78
CA GLN A 26 -0.19 -49.26 34.28
C GLN A 26 1.13 -48.87 33.59
N VAL A 27 2.02 -49.82 33.31
CA VAL A 27 3.29 -49.54 32.58
C VAL A 27 3.02 -49.14 31.12
N MET A 28 2.06 -49.79 30.45
CA MET A 28 1.67 -49.42 29.08
C MET A 28 1.03 -48.02 29.02
N SER A 29 0.16 -47.66 29.98
CA SER A 29 -0.43 -46.32 30.06
C SER A 29 0.59 -45.23 30.42
N ALA A 30 1.60 -45.54 31.24
CA ALA A 30 2.68 -44.59 31.56
C ALA A 30 3.58 -44.30 30.34
N SER A 31 3.87 -45.31 29.53
CA SER A 31 4.72 -45.16 28.32
C SER A 31 4.06 -44.27 27.25
N ALA A 32 2.73 -44.34 27.09
CA ALA A 32 2.00 -43.54 26.11
C ALA A 32 2.00 -42.02 26.40
N ALA A 33 2.28 -41.59 27.63
CA ALA A 33 2.37 -40.18 28.01
C ALA A 33 3.76 -39.56 27.76
N ALA A 34 4.79 -40.39 27.53
CA ALA A 34 6.19 -39.97 27.44
C ALA A 34 6.70 -39.92 25.98
N GLY A 35 6.04 -39.14 25.12
CA GLY A 35 6.43 -39.02 23.70
C GLY A 35 5.71 -37.94 22.90
N ALA A 36 4.55 -37.46 23.36
CA ALA A 36 3.90 -36.29 22.77
C ALA A 36 4.72 -35.02 23.10
N GLY A 37 5.59 -34.60 22.17
CA GLY A 37 6.17 -33.27 22.19
C GLY A 37 5.07 -32.18 22.19
N PRO A 38 5.39 -30.93 22.59
CA PRO A 38 4.40 -29.86 22.60
C PRO A 38 3.75 -29.73 21.21
N ALA A 39 2.41 -29.72 21.17
CA ALA A 39 1.66 -29.70 19.93
C ALA A 39 2.16 -28.56 19.01
N PRO A 40 2.30 -28.81 17.69
CA PRO A 40 2.92 -27.86 16.77
C PRO A 40 2.20 -26.52 16.82
N ARG A 41 2.96 -25.42 16.84
CA ARG A 41 2.44 -24.05 16.89
C ARG A 41 1.84 -23.67 15.54
N ARG A 42 0.67 -24.22 15.28
CA ARG A 42 -0.17 -24.00 14.11
C ARG A 42 -1.02 -22.75 14.30
N LEU A 43 -1.08 -21.91 13.28
CA LEU A 43 -2.01 -20.78 13.18
C LEU A 43 -2.95 -20.98 11.99
N VAL A 44 -4.24 -20.71 12.15
CA VAL A 44 -5.24 -20.75 11.08
C VAL A 44 -5.72 -19.34 10.74
N ILE A 45 -5.45 -18.91 9.52
CA ILE A 45 -5.82 -17.61 8.97
C ILE A 45 -6.97 -17.82 7.99
N GLY A 46 -8.06 -17.06 8.11
CA GLY A 46 -9.21 -17.11 7.22
C GLY A 46 -9.13 -16.00 6.18
N VAL A 47 -9.09 -16.39 4.90
CA VAL A 47 -8.96 -15.50 3.74
C VAL A 47 -10.11 -15.71 2.76
N ARG A 48 -10.46 -14.68 1.98
CA ARG A 48 -11.62 -14.72 1.06
C ARG A 48 -11.26 -15.05 -0.39
N HIS A 49 -9.96 -15.10 -0.70
CA HIS A 49 -9.43 -15.30 -2.03
C HIS A 49 -8.42 -16.45 -2.02
N ASP A 50 -8.31 -17.14 -3.15
CA ASP A 50 -7.31 -18.17 -3.43
C ASP A 50 -6.13 -17.54 -4.18
N VAL A 51 -4.98 -18.21 -4.19
CA VAL A 51 -3.85 -17.82 -5.05
C VAL A 51 -4.04 -18.29 -6.49
N THR A 52 -3.65 -17.41 -7.41
CA THR A 52 -3.50 -17.65 -8.84
C THR A 52 -2.05 -18.03 -9.18
N SER A 53 -1.07 -17.46 -8.47
CA SER A 53 0.35 -17.73 -8.65
C SER A 53 1.15 -17.59 -7.36
N LEU A 54 2.17 -18.45 -7.17
CA LEU A 54 3.19 -18.27 -6.12
C LEU A 54 4.44 -17.53 -6.64
N ASN A 55 4.46 -17.13 -7.91
CA ASN A 55 5.52 -16.32 -8.50
C ASN A 55 5.07 -14.85 -8.54
N VAL A 56 5.74 -13.98 -7.76
CA VAL A 56 5.45 -12.54 -7.67
C VAL A 56 5.39 -11.83 -9.02
N TYR A 57 6.17 -12.28 -10.02
CA TYR A 57 6.20 -11.66 -11.34
C TYR A 57 5.01 -12.05 -12.23
N THR A 58 4.21 -13.05 -11.83
CA THR A 58 2.95 -13.44 -12.47
C THR A 58 1.75 -13.44 -11.50
N ALA A 59 1.91 -12.77 -10.35
CA ALA A 59 0.87 -12.55 -9.35
C ALA A 59 -0.24 -11.64 -9.88
N ALA A 60 -1.49 -12.11 -9.87
CA ALA A 60 -2.65 -11.34 -10.35
C ALA A 60 -3.31 -10.47 -9.25
N SER A 61 -2.97 -10.71 -7.98
CA SER A 61 -3.54 -10.02 -6.82
C SER A 61 -2.49 -9.65 -5.77
N ALA A 62 -2.84 -8.76 -4.85
CA ALA A 62 -1.99 -8.49 -3.69
C ALA A 62 -1.80 -9.74 -2.79
N PHE A 63 -2.79 -10.63 -2.73
CA PHE A 63 -2.70 -11.85 -1.91
C PHE A 63 -1.69 -12.86 -2.47
N ASP A 64 -1.59 -12.98 -3.80
CA ASP A 64 -0.52 -13.75 -4.46
C ASP A 64 0.88 -13.26 -4.04
N GLN A 65 1.07 -11.93 -4.03
CA GLN A 65 2.32 -11.29 -3.62
C GLN A 65 2.60 -11.49 -2.13
N GLU A 66 1.57 -11.38 -1.28
CA GLU A 66 1.67 -11.60 0.17
C GLU A 66 2.04 -13.05 0.53
N ILE A 67 1.55 -14.04 -0.23
CA ILE A 67 1.98 -15.45 -0.06
C ILE A 67 3.38 -15.67 -0.64
N ALA A 68 3.74 -15.03 -1.76
CA ALA A 68 5.11 -15.10 -2.31
C ALA A 68 6.16 -14.50 -1.35
N ASP A 69 5.85 -13.42 -0.64
CA ASP A 69 6.69 -12.81 0.41
C ASP A 69 6.95 -13.73 1.61
N LEU A 70 6.17 -14.80 1.79
CA LEU A 70 6.40 -15.84 2.80
C LEU A 70 7.30 -16.99 2.30
N LEU A 71 7.44 -17.15 0.98
CA LEU A 71 8.20 -18.21 0.31
C LEU A 71 9.58 -17.74 -0.22
N TYR A 72 9.74 -16.44 -0.50
CA TYR A 72 10.93 -15.90 -1.17
C TYR A 72 11.44 -14.61 -0.53
N LEU A 73 12.77 -14.44 -0.49
CA LEU A 73 13.40 -13.24 0.08
C LEU A 73 13.34 -12.06 -0.90
N LYS A 74 13.28 -10.84 -0.36
CA LYS A 74 13.65 -9.60 -1.08
C LYS A 74 15.10 -9.21 -0.76
N LEU A 75 15.71 -8.32 -1.54
CA LEU A 75 17.10 -7.87 -1.30
C LEU A 75 17.22 -7.16 0.06
N ALA A 76 16.32 -6.22 0.32
CA ALA A 76 16.09 -5.60 1.62
C ALA A 76 14.58 -5.55 1.88
N TYR A 77 14.19 -5.31 3.13
CA TYR A 77 12.80 -5.08 3.49
C TYR A 77 12.61 -3.66 3.99
N GLU A 78 11.64 -2.97 3.39
CA GLU A 78 11.19 -1.64 3.81
C GLU A 78 10.65 -1.69 5.25
N GLU A 79 10.91 -0.64 6.02
CA GLU A 79 10.38 -0.47 7.38
C GLU A 79 8.95 0.07 7.39
N ASP A 80 8.36 0.19 8.58
CA ASP A 80 7.03 0.78 8.77
C ASP A 80 7.13 2.20 9.36
N ASP A 81 8.15 2.96 8.97
CA ASP A 81 8.54 4.26 9.55
C ASP A 81 8.00 5.49 8.79
N PHE A 82 6.92 5.29 8.04
CA PHE A 82 6.42 6.12 6.93
C PHE A 82 6.18 7.62 7.22
N GLU A 83 6.11 8.07 8.47
CA GLU A 83 5.87 9.48 8.82
C GLU A 83 7.16 10.33 8.85
N GLN A 84 8.33 9.72 9.07
CA GLN A 84 9.56 10.44 9.41
C GLN A 84 10.34 10.95 8.18
N GLY A 85 10.23 10.25 7.06
CA GLY A 85 10.91 10.54 5.79
C GLY A 85 10.50 9.53 4.71
N PRO A 86 11.20 9.51 3.57
CA PRO A 86 11.12 8.40 2.62
C PRO A 86 11.37 7.07 3.35
N PRO A 87 10.74 5.95 2.93
CA PRO A 87 10.85 4.68 3.65
C PRO A 87 12.31 4.24 3.86
N THR A 88 12.64 3.76 5.06
CA THR A 88 13.95 3.14 5.32
C THR A 88 13.88 1.62 5.16
N PHE A 89 15.03 0.93 5.22
CA PHE A 89 15.14 -0.49 4.87
C PHE A 89 16.09 -1.24 5.82
N HIS A 90 15.76 -2.48 6.17
CA HIS A 90 16.65 -3.43 6.85
C HIS A 90 17.07 -4.60 5.95
N ALA A 91 18.12 -5.30 6.36
CA ALA A 91 18.75 -6.40 5.61
C ALA A 91 17.76 -7.54 5.25
N GLY A 92 17.78 -7.96 3.99
CA GLY A 92 17.01 -9.09 3.47
C GLY A 92 17.94 -10.22 3.07
N LEU A 93 17.94 -10.59 1.78
CA LEU A 93 19.02 -11.40 1.20
C LEU A 93 20.36 -10.63 1.19
N ALA A 94 20.33 -9.31 1.05
CA ALA A 94 21.50 -8.45 1.19
C ALA A 94 21.73 -8.08 2.66
N SER A 95 22.94 -8.31 3.17
CA SER A 95 23.34 -7.93 4.53
C SER A 95 23.67 -6.43 4.66
N SER A 96 24.03 -5.80 3.54
CA SER A 96 24.38 -4.38 3.46
C SER A 96 24.31 -3.90 2.00
N TRP A 97 24.28 -2.58 1.81
CA TRP A 97 24.38 -1.95 0.50
C TRP A 97 25.09 -0.59 0.58
N ASP A 98 25.75 -0.21 -0.51
CA ASP A 98 26.46 1.05 -0.69
C ASP A 98 25.90 1.82 -1.89
N LEU A 99 25.49 3.07 -1.69
CA LEU A 99 25.14 4.00 -2.77
C LEU A 99 26.39 4.79 -3.18
N SER A 100 26.62 4.97 -4.48
CA SER A 100 27.76 5.73 -4.98
C SER A 100 27.62 7.25 -4.74
N PRO A 101 28.72 8.03 -4.68
CA PRO A 101 28.64 9.48 -4.42
C PRO A 101 27.92 10.30 -5.49
N ASP A 102 27.69 9.72 -6.67
CA ASP A 102 26.91 10.25 -7.79
C ASP A 102 25.47 9.68 -7.86
N GLY A 103 25.05 8.88 -6.87
CA GLY A 103 23.77 8.17 -6.77
C GLY A 103 23.63 6.99 -7.73
N ALA A 104 24.08 7.16 -8.98
CA ALA A 104 23.82 6.28 -10.13
C ALA A 104 24.24 4.80 -10.02
N ARG A 105 24.83 4.34 -8.92
CA ARG A 105 25.07 2.92 -8.62
C ARG A 105 24.71 2.56 -7.18
N LEU A 106 23.97 1.46 -7.03
CA LEU A 106 23.67 0.84 -5.73
C LEU A 106 24.22 -0.58 -5.71
N THR A 107 25.17 -0.83 -4.80
CA THR A 107 25.86 -2.12 -4.67
C THR A 107 25.31 -2.87 -3.46
N PHE A 108 24.76 -4.07 -3.66
CA PHE A 108 24.30 -4.96 -2.60
C PHE A 108 25.31 -6.08 -2.34
N HIS A 109 25.50 -6.41 -1.06
CA HIS A 109 26.32 -7.54 -0.61
C HIS A 109 25.41 -8.63 -0.04
N LEU A 110 25.38 -9.81 -0.68
CA LEU A 110 24.47 -10.90 -0.34
C LEU A 110 25.01 -11.76 0.80
N ASP A 111 24.17 -12.09 1.79
CA ASP A 111 24.60 -12.86 2.96
C ASP A 111 25.10 -14.26 2.55
N PRO A 112 26.33 -14.65 2.93
CA PRO A 112 26.93 -15.92 2.52
C PRO A 112 26.17 -17.16 3.02
N ARG A 113 25.37 -17.02 4.09
CA ARG A 113 24.59 -18.09 4.74
C ARG A 113 23.27 -18.38 4.03
N ALA A 114 22.82 -17.51 3.12
CA ALA A 114 21.53 -17.64 2.46
C ALA A 114 21.52 -18.88 1.55
N THR A 115 20.54 -19.78 1.78
CA THR A 115 20.36 -21.03 1.04
C THR A 115 18.91 -21.25 0.63
N TRP A 116 18.74 -21.92 -0.49
CA TRP A 116 17.49 -22.46 -1.00
C TRP A 116 17.09 -23.73 -0.24
N SER A 117 15.80 -24.09 -0.27
CA SER A 117 15.27 -25.31 0.38
C SER A 117 15.83 -26.62 -0.18
N ASP A 118 16.47 -26.60 -1.35
CA ASP A 118 17.23 -27.73 -1.92
C ASP A 118 18.72 -27.76 -1.47
N GLY A 119 19.10 -26.89 -0.52
CA GLY A 119 20.44 -26.78 0.05
C GLY A 119 21.45 -25.97 -0.77
N ARG A 120 21.07 -25.43 -1.94
CA ARG A 120 21.99 -24.63 -2.76
C ARG A 120 22.15 -23.20 -2.20
N PRO A 121 23.33 -22.58 -2.30
CA PRO A 121 23.51 -21.19 -1.91
C PRO A 121 22.69 -20.26 -2.82
N MET A 122 22.07 -19.23 -2.22
CA MET A 122 21.50 -18.11 -2.97
C MET A 122 22.65 -17.20 -3.44
N THR A 123 22.56 -16.64 -4.64
CA THR A 123 23.66 -15.93 -5.30
C THR A 123 23.19 -14.75 -6.16
N ALA A 124 24.14 -13.92 -6.58
CA ALA A 124 23.92 -12.82 -7.53
C ALA A 124 23.24 -13.28 -8.85
N ALA A 125 23.40 -14.54 -9.26
CA ALA A 125 22.73 -15.10 -10.44
C ALA A 125 21.20 -15.20 -10.26
N ASP A 126 20.72 -15.48 -9.04
CA ASP A 126 19.31 -15.50 -8.68
C ASP A 126 18.70 -14.09 -8.79
N VAL A 127 19.43 -13.09 -8.25
CA VAL A 127 19.04 -11.67 -8.34
C VAL A 127 19.00 -11.20 -9.79
N ARG A 128 20.00 -11.58 -10.61
CA ARG A 128 20.04 -11.23 -12.04
C ARG A 128 18.95 -11.91 -12.86
N LEU A 129 18.50 -13.12 -12.52
CA LEU A 129 17.31 -13.70 -13.15
C LEU A 129 16.06 -12.93 -12.75
N SER A 130 15.91 -12.64 -11.46
CA SER A 130 14.71 -12.01 -10.88
C SER A 130 14.50 -10.60 -11.43
N HIS A 131 15.56 -9.78 -11.47
CA HIS A 131 15.52 -8.49 -12.16
C HIS A 131 15.19 -8.63 -13.66
N ARG A 132 15.78 -9.61 -14.36
CA ARG A 132 15.46 -9.84 -15.79
C ARG A 132 14.00 -10.27 -16.01
N ALA A 133 13.36 -10.95 -15.06
CA ALA A 133 11.94 -11.26 -15.12
C ALA A 133 11.08 -10.02 -14.85
N ALA A 134 11.39 -9.26 -13.80
CA ALA A 134 10.72 -8.01 -13.44
C ALA A 134 10.71 -6.99 -14.59
N SER A 135 11.85 -6.84 -15.27
CA SER A 135 12.06 -5.89 -16.37
C SER A 135 11.69 -6.44 -17.76
N SER A 136 11.07 -7.63 -17.87
CA SER A 136 10.77 -8.26 -19.16
C SER A 136 9.37 -7.93 -19.69
N PRO A 137 9.24 -7.34 -20.90
CA PRO A 137 7.96 -7.18 -21.57
C PRO A 137 7.27 -8.50 -21.93
N GLU A 138 7.99 -9.64 -21.92
CA GLU A 138 7.39 -10.97 -22.14
C GLU A 138 6.75 -11.54 -20.87
N VAL A 139 7.25 -11.18 -19.68
CA VAL A 139 6.62 -11.52 -18.39
C VAL A 139 5.47 -10.55 -18.08
N ALA A 140 5.60 -9.30 -18.54
CA ALA A 140 4.60 -8.24 -18.37
C ALA A 140 4.14 -8.06 -16.90
N TRP A 141 5.09 -8.16 -15.96
CA TRP A 141 4.83 -7.98 -14.54
C TRP A 141 4.19 -6.61 -14.26
N VAL A 142 3.17 -6.58 -13.40
CA VAL A 142 2.35 -5.40 -13.11
C VAL A 142 3.14 -4.18 -12.60
N GLY A 143 4.29 -4.40 -11.97
CA GLY A 143 5.20 -3.35 -11.47
C GLY A 143 6.40 -3.05 -12.38
N ILE A 144 6.38 -3.42 -13.67
CA ILE A 144 7.51 -3.23 -14.60
C ILE A 144 7.99 -1.77 -14.70
N ASP A 145 7.08 -0.80 -14.47
CA ASP A 145 7.38 0.64 -14.41
C ASP A 145 8.24 1.05 -13.20
N VAL A 146 8.20 0.30 -12.10
CA VAL A 146 9.13 0.45 -10.96
C VAL A 146 10.59 0.29 -11.40
N LYS A 147 10.84 -0.36 -12.55
CA LYS A 147 12.18 -0.55 -13.11
C LYS A 147 12.55 0.47 -14.21
N GLU A 148 11.69 1.47 -14.49
CA GLU A 148 11.85 2.50 -15.56
C GLU A 148 13.25 3.15 -15.58
N PHE A 149 13.86 3.40 -14.42
CA PHE A 149 15.14 4.10 -14.29
C PHE A 149 16.37 3.21 -14.08
N ILE A 150 16.23 1.88 -14.09
CA ILE A 150 17.35 0.95 -13.89
C ILE A 150 17.93 0.52 -15.25
N GLU A 151 19.14 0.98 -15.56
CA GLU A 151 19.84 0.65 -16.82
C GLU A 151 20.36 -0.80 -16.86
N GLY A 152 20.41 -1.47 -15.70
CA GLY A 152 20.75 -2.88 -15.59
C GLY A 152 21.40 -3.25 -14.28
N VAL A 153 21.75 -4.53 -14.18
CA VAL A 153 22.29 -5.17 -12.98
C VAL A 153 23.52 -5.99 -13.33
N ASP A 154 24.68 -5.58 -12.82
CA ASP A 154 25.93 -6.33 -12.91
C ASP A 154 26.08 -7.29 -11.73
N THR A 155 26.79 -8.39 -11.96
CA THR A 155 27.10 -9.41 -10.94
C THR A 155 28.57 -9.80 -11.08
N PRO A 156 29.51 -9.00 -10.54
CA PRO A 156 30.94 -9.24 -10.74
C PRO A 156 31.45 -10.52 -10.07
N ASP A 157 30.75 -10.99 -9.03
CA ASP A 157 31.00 -12.24 -8.33
C ASP A 157 29.67 -12.82 -7.77
N PRO A 158 29.64 -14.03 -7.16
CA PRO A 158 28.40 -14.65 -6.67
C PRO A 158 27.71 -13.96 -5.48
N ARG A 159 28.35 -12.99 -4.82
CA ARG A 159 27.87 -12.30 -3.60
C ARG A 159 27.69 -10.79 -3.77
N THR A 160 28.22 -10.19 -4.83
CA THR A 160 28.01 -8.76 -5.13
C THR A 160 27.01 -8.56 -6.27
N VAL A 161 26.09 -7.60 -6.11
CA VAL A 161 25.13 -7.17 -7.15
C VAL A 161 25.18 -5.66 -7.27
N VAL A 162 25.40 -5.12 -8.47
CA VAL A 162 25.45 -3.66 -8.72
C VAL A 162 24.32 -3.25 -9.64
N TYR A 163 23.34 -2.51 -9.12
CA TYR A 163 22.33 -1.84 -9.90
C TYR A 163 22.90 -0.52 -10.43
N ARG A 164 22.57 -0.17 -11.68
CA ARG A 164 22.90 1.13 -12.30
C ARG A 164 21.62 1.89 -12.63
N PHE A 165 21.59 3.19 -12.36
CA PHE A 165 20.45 4.06 -12.63
C PHE A 165 20.78 5.15 -13.65
N ALA A 166 19.78 5.56 -14.43
CA ALA A 166 19.94 6.61 -15.43
C ALA A 166 20.20 8.01 -14.83
N HIS A 167 19.80 8.22 -13.56
CA HIS A 167 20.05 9.41 -12.75
C HIS A 167 19.73 9.10 -11.28
N ALA A 168 20.22 9.93 -10.35
CA ALA A 168 19.95 9.81 -8.91
C ALA A 168 18.55 10.33 -8.52
N TYR A 169 17.84 9.64 -7.62
CA TYR A 169 16.51 10.06 -7.12
C TYR A 169 16.14 9.38 -5.77
N PRO A 170 15.23 9.95 -4.95
CA PRO A 170 15.00 9.49 -3.56
C PRO A 170 14.51 8.05 -3.35
N TYR A 171 14.22 7.30 -4.41
CA TYR A 171 13.61 5.98 -4.34
C TYR A 171 14.44 4.87 -5.00
N GLU A 172 15.69 5.14 -5.42
CA GLU A 172 16.60 4.16 -6.05
C GLU A 172 16.70 2.83 -5.28
N LEU A 173 16.84 2.89 -3.95
CA LEU A 173 16.91 1.70 -3.09
C LEU A 173 15.61 0.89 -3.13
N MET A 174 14.45 1.54 -3.01
CA MET A 174 13.14 0.89 -3.05
C MET A 174 12.89 0.23 -4.41
N ASP A 175 13.13 0.98 -5.49
CA ASP A 175 12.93 0.53 -6.86
C ASP A 175 13.87 -0.63 -7.22
N ALA A 176 15.07 -0.69 -6.64
CA ALA A 176 15.98 -1.83 -6.79
C ALA A 176 15.49 -3.09 -6.08
N VAL A 177 15.07 -2.98 -4.81
CA VAL A 177 14.72 -4.15 -3.95
C VAL A 177 13.30 -4.69 -4.13
N GLU A 178 12.43 -3.96 -4.85
CA GLU A 178 11.06 -4.41 -5.09
C GLU A 178 10.99 -5.68 -5.96
N GLY A 179 10.11 -6.62 -5.58
CA GLY A 179 10.03 -7.98 -6.13
C GLY A 179 10.98 -9.00 -5.48
N ASN A 180 10.52 -10.24 -5.36
CA ASN A 180 11.24 -11.33 -4.69
C ASN A 180 12.33 -11.95 -5.56
N ILE A 181 13.37 -12.47 -4.90
CA ILE A 181 14.44 -13.24 -5.52
C ILE A 181 13.99 -14.69 -5.71
N LEU A 182 14.14 -15.21 -6.93
CA LEU A 182 13.70 -16.53 -7.38
C LEU A 182 14.89 -17.43 -7.78
N PRO A 183 14.78 -18.77 -7.65
CA PRO A 183 15.90 -19.69 -7.86
C PRO A 183 16.28 -19.81 -9.35
N ALA A 184 17.42 -19.24 -9.73
CA ALA A 184 17.90 -19.26 -11.10
C ALA A 184 18.20 -20.68 -11.58
N HIS A 185 18.71 -21.56 -10.72
CA HIS A 185 19.00 -22.95 -11.11
C HIS A 185 17.76 -23.75 -11.51
N VAL A 186 16.58 -23.37 -11.03
CA VAL A 186 15.28 -23.94 -11.41
C VAL A 186 14.72 -23.21 -12.64
N LEU A 187 14.61 -21.88 -12.57
CA LEU A 187 13.79 -21.11 -13.49
C LEU A 187 14.50 -20.62 -14.76
N GLN A 188 15.84 -20.53 -14.79
CA GLN A 188 16.60 -19.98 -15.94
C GLN A 188 16.39 -20.72 -17.28
N ARG A 189 15.81 -21.92 -17.25
CA ARG A 189 15.50 -22.75 -18.42
C ARG A 189 14.06 -22.60 -18.93
N THR A 190 13.20 -21.87 -18.20
CA THR A 190 11.81 -21.59 -18.63
C THR A 190 11.78 -20.24 -19.35
N PRO A 191 11.52 -20.19 -20.68
CA PRO A 191 11.43 -18.94 -21.44
C PRO A 191 10.44 -17.95 -20.81
N PHE A 192 10.77 -16.66 -20.79
CA PHE A 192 9.93 -15.64 -20.15
C PHE A 192 8.52 -15.53 -20.77
N ALA A 193 8.38 -15.74 -22.08
CA ALA A 193 7.08 -15.80 -22.75
C ALA A 193 6.16 -16.95 -22.28
N GLU A 194 6.68 -17.96 -21.56
CA GLU A 194 5.89 -19.02 -20.92
C GLU A 194 5.46 -18.67 -19.49
N TRP A 195 5.98 -17.59 -18.89
CA TRP A 195 5.68 -17.27 -17.49
C TRP A 195 4.22 -16.79 -17.31
N PRO A 196 3.65 -15.87 -18.12
CA PRO A 196 2.29 -15.36 -17.90
C PRO A 196 1.18 -16.42 -17.96
N THR A 197 1.42 -17.54 -18.64
CA THR A 197 0.47 -18.67 -18.76
C THR A 197 0.75 -19.79 -17.77
N ARG A 198 1.81 -19.69 -16.96
CA ARG A 198 2.23 -20.68 -15.98
C ARG A 198 1.85 -20.23 -14.56
N ALA A 199 1.10 -21.08 -13.86
CA ALA A 199 0.59 -20.75 -12.53
C ALA A 199 1.63 -20.85 -11.39
N PHE A 200 2.76 -21.57 -11.56
CA PHE A 200 3.78 -21.76 -10.53
C PHE A 200 3.25 -22.24 -9.15
N LEU A 201 2.17 -23.05 -9.14
CA LEU A 201 1.50 -23.52 -7.90
C LEU A 201 2.07 -24.83 -7.33
N ASP A 202 2.96 -25.50 -8.06
CA ASP A 202 3.70 -26.67 -7.59
C ASP A 202 4.70 -26.26 -6.49
N ALA A 203 4.90 -27.10 -5.47
CA ALA A 203 5.72 -26.78 -4.29
C ALA A 203 7.14 -26.27 -4.69
N PRO A 204 7.44 -24.98 -4.50
CA PRO A 204 8.62 -24.38 -5.10
C PRO A 204 9.88 -24.60 -4.26
N VAL A 205 11.04 -24.56 -4.93
CA VAL A 205 12.31 -24.28 -4.27
C VAL A 205 12.25 -22.85 -3.74
N ALA A 206 12.37 -22.69 -2.43
CA ALA A 206 12.01 -21.51 -1.68
C ALA A 206 13.13 -21.12 -0.69
N GLY A 207 13.21 -19.84 -0.31
CA GLY A 207 14.25 -19.29 0.57
C GLY A 207 13.72 -18.42 1.71
N GLY A 208 12.41 -18.15 1.71
CA GLY A 208 11.70 -17.36 2.70
C GLY A 208 11.50 -18.09 4.05
N PRO A 209 10.76 -17.46 4.99
CA PRO A 209 10.52 -18.02 6.31
C PRO A 209 9.71 -19.33 6.30
N PHE A 210 8.90 -19.57 5.27
CA PHE A 210 8.09 -20.78 5.16
C PHE A 210 8.28 -21.50 3.82
N LEU A 211 7.87 -22.77 3.78
CA LEU A 211 7.81 -23.63 2.59
C LEU A 211 6.35 -24.00 2.32
N LEU A 212 5.97 -24.18 1.05
CA LEU A 212 4.66 -24.74 0.70
C LEU A 212 4.65 -26.24 1.01
N LYS A 213 3.85 -26.64 2.01
CA LYS A 213 3.68 -28.04 2.41
C LYS A 213 2.51 -28.70 1.69
N ARG A 214 1.39 -27.98 1.53
CA ARG A 214 0.17 -28.48 0.87
C ARG A 214 -0.63 -27.33 0.28
N TYR A 215 -1.20 -27.54 -0.89
CA TYR A 215 -2.14 -26.63 -1.52
C TYR A 215 -3.38 -27.40 -1.98
N GLU A 216 -4.56 -26.91 -1.61
CA GLU A 216 -5.86 -27.40 -2.05
C GLU A 216 -6.64 -26.21 -2.62
N ARG A 217 -6.71 -26.13 -3.95
CA ARG A 217 -7.38 -25.04 -4.68
C ARG A 217 -8.79 -24.79 -4.13
N GLY A 218 -9.08 -23.53 -3.80
CA GLY A 218 -10.36 -23.08 -3.23
C GLY A 218 -10.64 -23.53 -1.79
N ALA A 219 -9.70 -24.23 -1.13
CA ALA A 219 -9.89 -24.76 0.22
C ALA A 219 -8.81 -24.32 1.22
N LEU A 220 -7.52 -24.60 0.97
CA LEU A 220 -6.42 -24.13 1.83
C LEU A 220 -5.05 -24.02 1.18
N ILE A 221 -4.19 -23.21 1.80
CA ILE A 221 -2.74 -23.15 1.59
C ILE A 221 -2.09 -23.46 2.96
N GLU A 222 -1.36 -24.56 3.07
CA GLU A 222 -0.60 -24.94 4.27
C GLU A 222 0.88 -24.67 4.04
N LEU A 223 1.42 -23.75 4.85
CA LEU A 223 2.84 -23.40 4.90
C LEU A 223 3.49 -23.98 6.16
N GLU A 224 4.69 -24.52 6.04
CA GLU A 224 5.49 -25.00 7.17
C GLU A 224 6.79 -24.22 7.38
N ARG A 225 7.32 -24.27 8.60
CA ARG A 225 8.61 -23.67 8.98
C ARG A 225 9.72 -24.09 8.01
N ASN A 226 10.39 -23.13 7.36
CA ASN A 226 11.67 -23.39 6.69
C ASN A 226 12.78 -23.50 7.76
N PRO A 227 13.43 -24.67 7.96
CA PRO A 227 14.51 -24.82 8.95
C PRO A 227 15.82 -24.15 8.50
N SER A 228 16.00 -23.95 7.19
CA SER A 228 17.20 -23.35 6.58
C SER A 228 17.06 -21.84 6.35
N TYR A 229 16.00 -21.21 6.85
CA TYR A 229 15.74 -19.78 6.69
C TYR A 229 16.89 -18.94 7.26
N LEU A 230 17.26 -17.87 6.54
CA LEU A 230 18.41 -17.00 6.86
C LEU A 230 18.39 -16.42 8.29
N MET A 231 17.19 -16.24 8.87
CA MET A 231 17.02 -15.73 10.24
C MET A 231 16.62 -16.83 11.26
N ALA A 232 17.00 -18.09 11.02
CA ALA A 232 16.83 -19.18 11.98
C ALA A 232 17.32 -18.77 13.39
N PRO A 233 16.58 -19.09 14.48
CA PRO A 233 15.48 -20.07 14.57
C PRO A 233 14.07 -19.52 14.27
N LEU A 234 13.93 -18.37 13.59
CA LEU A 234 12.66 -17.99 12.96
C LEU A 234 12.33 -18.98 11.81
N PRO A 235 11.05 -19.14 11.42
CA PRO A 235 9.85 -18.56 12.03
C PRO A 235 9.55 -19.10 13.43
N ARG A 236 8.67 -18.46 14.21
CA ARG A 236 8.28 -18.92 15.56
C ARG A 236 7.05 -19.84 15.55
N LEU A 237 6.24 -19.78 14.50
CA LEU A 237 5.18 -20.75 14.20
C LEU A 237 5.80 -21.98 13.52
N ASP A 238 5.13 -23.12 13.63
CA ASP A 238 5.55 -24.39 13.00
C ASP A 238 4.73 -24.68 11.73
N THR A 239 3.49 -24.17 11.68
CA THR A 239 2.60 -24.27 10.52
C THR A 239 1.70 -23.04 10.46
N VAL A 240 1.44 -22.51 9.26
CA VAL A 240 0.41 -21.50 9.01
C VAL A 240 -0.53 -22.06 7.96
N ILE A 241 -1.84 -22.01 8.20
CA ILE A 241 -2.85 -22.48 7.25
C ILE A 241 -3.77 -21.32 6.88
N PHE A 242 -3.75 -20.92 5.61
CA PHE A 242 -4.74 -20.02 5.04
C PHE A 242 -5.93 -20.87 4.59
N ARG A 243 -7.07 -20.75 5.27
CA ARG A 243 -8.35 -21.37 4.87
C ARG A 243 -9.11 -20.39 3.98
N ILE A 244 -9.50 -20.86 2.80
CA ILE A 244 -10.19 -20.05 1.80
C ILE A 244 -11.71 -20.16 2.03
N ILE A 245 -12.32 -19.05 2.44
CA ILE A 245 -13.77 -18.92 2.70
C ILE A 245 -14.23 -17.60 2.06
N PRO A 246 -14.74 -17.62 0.82
CA PRO A 246 -15.10 -16.38 0.11
C PRO A 246 -16.25 -15.59 0.74
N ASP A 247 -17.19 -16.29 1.40
CA ASP A 247 -18.32 -15.67 2.08
C ASP A 247 -17.93 -15.00 3.41
N GLU A 248 -18.32 -13.74 3.54
CA GLU A 248 -17.93 -12.84 4.63
C GLU A 248 -18.57 -13.23 5.97
N GLU A 249 -19.84 -13.64 5.96
CA GLU A 249 -20.58 -13.99 7.17
C GLU A 249 -20.22 -15.40 7.66
N THR A 250 -19.98 -16.36 6.75
CA THR A 250 -19.43 -17.69 7.09
C THR A 250 -18.05 -17.56 7.71
N LEU A 251 -17.16 -16.77 7.12
CA LEU A 251 -15.82 -16.48 7.67
C LEU A 251 -15.91 -15.81 9.05
N LEU A 252 -16.81 -14.83 9.22
CA LEU A 252 -17.08 -14.18 10.50
C LEU A 252 -17.62 -15.16 11.56
N ASN A 253 -18.47 -16.11 11.16
CA ASN A 253 -19.00 -17.14 12.06
C ASN A 253 -17.90 -18.13 12.48
N GLU A 254 -17.07 -18.60 11.56
CA GLU A 254 -15.95 -19.53 11.81
C GLU A 254 -14.90 -18.96 12.78
N VAL A 255 -14.52 -17.68 12.64
CA VAL A 255 -13.58 -17.03 13.58
C VAL A 255 -14.21 -16.81 14.95
N VAL A 256 -15.50 -16.44 15.04
CA VAL A 256 -16.22 -16.31 16.31
C VAL A 256 -16.40 -17.68 17.00
N GLN A 257 -16.60 -18.75 16.24
CA GLN A 257 -16.63 -20.14 16.72
C GLN A 257 -15.23 -20.69 17.05
N GLY A 258 -14.16 -20.09 16.52
CA GLY A 258 -12.77 -20.44 16.81
C GLY A 258 -12.25 -21.61 15.98
N ALA A 259 -12.80 -21.82 14.78
CA ALA A 259 -12.22 -22.68 13.75
C ALA A 259 -11.13 -21.96 12.92
N ILE A 260 -10.92 -20.68 13.21
CA ILE A 260 -9.98 -19.74 12.59
C ILE A 260 -9.43 -18.84 13.71
N ASP A 261 -8.12 -18.59 13.70
CA ASP A 261 -7.41 -17.78 14.70
C ASP A 261 -7.26 -16.31 14.29
N VAL A 262 -7.25 -16.03 12.97
CA VAL A 262 -7.10 -14.70 12.38
C VAL A 262 -8.07 -14.53 11.21
N MET A 263 -8.86 -13.45 11.21
CA MET A 263 -9.69 -13.03 10.07
C MET A 263 -9.27 -11.62 9.64
N GLU A 264 -9.04 -11.45 8.34
CA GLU A 264 -8.75 -10.14 7.75
C GLU A 264 -10.01 -9.34 7.39
N ASN A 265 -9.85 -8.01 7.31
CA ASN A 265 -10.84 -7.08 6.77
C ASN A 265 -12.24 -7.25 7.39
N VAL A 266 -12.28 -7.38 8.72
CA VAL A 266 -13.52 -7.48 9.50
C VAL A 266 -14.43 -6.29 9.20
N PRO A 267 -15.68 -6.51 8.78
CA PRO A 267 -16.61 -5.41 8.51
C PRO A 267 -16.81 -4.52 9.76
N PRO A 268 -16.86 -3.17 9.64
CA PRO A 268 -17.08 -2.30 10.79
C PRO A 268 -18.35 -2.64 11.59
N ARG A 269 -19.43 -3.06 10.90
CA ARG A 269 -20.67 -3.56 11.50
C ARG A 269 -20.49 -4.75 12.44
N ALA A 270 -19.41 -5.52 12.28
CA ALA A 270 -19.09 -6.71 13.07
C ALA A 270 -18.08 -6.43 14.21
N ALA A 271 -17.54 -5.22 14.34
CA ALA A 271 -16.48 -4.89 15.29
C ALA A 271 -16.86 -5.25 16.74
N ALA A 272 -18.01 -4.79 17.21
CA ALA A 272 -18.52 -5.08 18.56
C ALA A 272 -18.74 -6.59 18.82
N ARG A 273 -19.09 -7.37 17.79
CA ARG A 273 -19.24 -8.84 17.87
C ARG A 273 -17.90 -9.53 18.11
N ILE A 274 -16.82 -9.01 17.53
CA ILE A 274 -15.45 -9.50 17.78
C ILE A 274 -14.96 -9.09 19.18
N GLU A 275 -15.17 -7.83 19.58
CA GLU A 275 -14.70 -7.33 20.88
C GLU A 275 -15.38 -8.01 22.07
N ALA A 276 -16.66 -8.35 21.93
CA ALA A 276 -17.41 -9.16 22.90
C ALA A 276 -16.91 -10.61 23.04
N SER A 277 -16.06 -11.10 22.12
CA SER A 277 -15.51 -12.46 22.22
C SER A 277 -14.43 -12.54 23.30
N PRO A 278 -14.53 -13.50 24.25
CA PRO A 278 -13.46 -13.73 25.22
C PRO A 278 -12.18 -14.31 24.57
N ARG A 279 -12.27 -14.84 23.34
CA ARG A 279 -11.13 -15.43 22.61
C ARG A 279 -10.45 -14.46 21.65
N LEU A 280 -11.18 -13.51 21.07
CA LEU A 280 -10.68 -12.63 20.01
C LEU A 280 -10.43 -11.20 20.52
N ARG A 281 -9.54 -10.47 19.84
CA ARG A 281 -9.37 -9.02 19.95
C ARG A 281 -9.33 -8.44 18.53
N LEU A 282 -9.76 -7.20 18.36
CA LEU A 282 -9.48 -6.47 17.13
C LEU A 282 -8.03 -5.96 17.11
N VAL A 283 -7.50 -5.87 15.90
CA VAL A 283 -6.31 -5.12 15.52
C VAL A 283 -6.73 -4.10 14.47
N ARG A 284 -6.29 -2.85 14.65
CA ARG A 284 -6.43 -1.77 13.68
C ARG A 284 -5.09 -1.59 12.97
N VAL A 285 -5.12 -1.47 11.65
CA VAL A 285 -3.95 -1.13 10.82
C VAL A 285 -4.41 -0.05 9.83
N PRO A 286 -3.68 1.06 9.64
CA PRO A 286 -4.03 2.02 8.59
C PRO A 286 -4.15 1.32 7.23
N ASP A 287 -5.21 1.61 6.49
CA ASP A 287 -5.32 1.15 5.11
C ASP A 287 -4.45 2.03 4.20
N LEU A 288 -3.74 1.43 3.24
CA LEU A 288 -3.04 2.17 2.19
C LEU A 288 -4.02 2.60 1.10
N SER A 289 -5.17 3.16 1.48
CA SER A 289 -6.19 3.58 0.51
C SER A 289 -7.00 4.79 0.95
N TYR A 290 -7.43 5.58 -0.03
CA TYR A 290 -8.51 6.55 0.12
C TYR A 290 -9.63 6.27 -0.89
N THR A 291 -10.85 6.65 -0.52
CA THR A 291 -12.02 6.69 -1.41
C THR A 291 -12.26 8.14 -1.84
N PHE A 292 -12.65 8.34 -3.09
CA PHE A 292 -12.82 9.65 -3.71
C PHE A 292 -13.92 9.62 -4.78
N ILE A 293 -14.35 10.80 -5.20
CA ILE A 293 -15.11 11.00 -6.44
C ILE A 293 -14.17 11.62 -7.47
N CYS A 294 -14.07 11.03 -8.65
CA CYS A 294 -13.41 11.66 -9.80
C CYS A 294 -14.40 12.52 -10.56
N TRP A 295 -13.98 13.74 -10.93
CA TRP A 295 -14.72 14.59 -11.86
C TRP A 295 -14.00 14.59 -13.21
N ASN A 296 -14.68 14.19 -14.30
CA ASN A 296 -14.08 14.22 -15.62
C ASN A 296 -13.98 15.67 -16.14
N ALA A 297 -12.82 16.30 -15.93
CA ALA A 297 -12.54 17.67 -16.37
C ALA A 297 -12.56 17.83 -17.91
N GLY A 298 -12.55 16.72 -18.67
CA GLY A 298 -12.82 16.70 -20.10
C GLY A 298 -14.29 16.90 -20.47
N ARG A 299 -15.24 16.72 -19.54
CA ARG A 299 -16.67 17.00 -19.74
C ARG A 299 -16.97 18.48 -19.43
N PRO A 300 -17.81 19.18 -20.23
CA PRO A 300 -18.15 20.60 -20.01
C PRO A 300 -18.84 20.94 -18.67
N LEU A 301 -19.34 19.93 -17.94
CA LEU A 301 -19.90 20.12 -16.60
C LEU A 301 -18.80 20.41 -15.56
N PHE A 302 -17.65 19.71 -15.65
CA PHE A 302 -16.62 19.71 -14.62
C PHE A 302 -15.32 20.40 -15.03
N SER A 303 -15.26 21.07 -16.17
CA SER A 303 -14.06 21.78 -16.63
C SER A 303 -13.67 22.95 -15.70
N ASP A 304 -14.66 23.70 -15.19
CA ASP A 304 -14.46 24.81 -14.25
C ASP A 304 -14.15 24.29 -12.82
N PRO A 305 -13.00 24.64 -12.21
CA PRO A 305 -12.67 24.25 -10.85
C PRO A 305 -13.68 24.77 -9.81
N ARG A 306 -14.39 25.88 -10.05
CA ARG A 306 -15.42 26.41 -9.15
C ARG A 306 -16.57 25.43 -8.98
N VAL A 307 -17.00 24.79 -10.08
CA VAL A 307 -18.04 23.76 -10.07
C VAL A 307 -17.58 22.56 -9.24
N ARG A 308 -16.36 22.03 -9.48
CA ARG A 308 -15.83 20.89 -8.72
C ARG A 308 -15.68 21.19 -7.22
N ARG A 309 -15.22 22.40 -6.88
CA ARG A 309 -15.16 22.89 -5.49
C ARG A 309 -16.54 22.95 -4.84
N ALA A 310 -17.54 23.47 -5.55
CA ALA A 310 -18.91 23.53 -5.04
C ALA A 310 -19.48 22.12 -4.79
N LEU A 311 -19.28 21.18 -5.71
CA LEU A 311 -19.70 19.78 -5.51
C LEU A 311 -19.03 19.16 -4.28
N THR A 312 -17.73 19.38 -4.06
CA THR A 312 -17.06 18.95 -2.81
C THR A 312 -17.71 19.58 -1.57
N MET A 313 -18.04 20.87 -1.61
CA MET A 313 -18.62 21.59 -0.46
C MET A 313 -20.09 21.23 -0.19
N ALA A 314 -20.79 20.68 -1.18
CA ALA A 314 -22.14 20.15 -1.04
C ALA A 314 -22.21 18.70 -0.50
N ILE A 315 -21.07 18.06 -0.24
CA ILE A 315 -20.99 16.67 0.21
C ILE A 315 -20.65 16.60 1.70
N ASP A 316 -21.57 16.09 2.51
CA ASP A 316 -21.30 15.77 3.91
C ASP A 316 -20.53 14.45 3.99
N ARG A 317 -19.21 14.63 4.00
CA ARG A 317 -18.19 13.61 4.20
C ARG A 317 -18.27 12.95 5.58
N GLN A 318 -18.72 13.64 6.61
CA GLN A 318 -18.80 13.08 7.96
C GLN A 318 -20.00 12.14 8.08
N ALA A 319 -21.17 12.53 7.57
CA ALA A 319 -22.33 11.64 7.48
C ALA A 319 -22.02 10.34 6.71
N ILE A 320 -21.20 10.41 5.66
CA ILE A 320 -20.73 9.23 4.91
C ILE A 320 -19.81 8.34 5.77
N ILE A 321 -18.88 8.93 6.55
CA ILE A 321 -17.99 8.20 7.46
C ILE A 321 -18.79 7.53 8.59
N ASP A 322 -19.70 8.26 9.23
CA ASP A 322 -20.47 7.77 10.37
C ASP A 322 -21.43 6.64 9.96
N GLY A 323 -22.02 6.73 8.77
CA GLY A 323 -22.90 5.70 8.23
C GLY A 323 -22.20 4.42 7.74
N LEU A 324 -21.00 4.52 7.16
CA LEU A 324 -20.34 3.41 6.44
C LEU A 324 -19.04 2.90 7.07
N LEU A 325 -18.41 3.70 7.94
CA LEU A 325 -17.10 3.43 8.56
C LEU A 325 -17.04 3.84 10.06
N PRO A 326 -18.06 3.50 10.88
CA PRO A 326 -18.15 3.97 12.26
C PRO A 326 -16.90 3.62 13.07
N GLY A 327 -16.27 4.66 13.64
CA GLY A 327 -15.05 4.54 14.46
C GLY A 327 -13.75 4.19 13.71
N VAL A 328 -13.79 3.93 12.40
CA VAL A 328 -12.60 3.51 11.59
C VAL A 328 -12.30 4.39 10.39
N GLY A 329 -13.26 5.17 9.90
CA GLY A 329 -13.05 6.13 8.81
C GLY A 329 -12.49 7.47 9.31
N ARG A 330 -11.75 8.17 8.45
CA ARG A 330 -11.27 9.55 8.68
C ARG A 330 -11.33 10.36 7.39
N ALA A 331 -11.61 11.66 7.51
CA ALA A 331 -11.76 12.54 6.35
C ALA A 331 -10.43 12.69 5.57
N ALA A 332 -10.45 12.35 4.28
CA ALA A 332 -9.30 12.52 3.39
C ALA A 332 -9.19 13.99 2.93
N ALA A 333 -8.00 14.59 3.07
CA ALA A 333 -7.76 15.99 2.72
C ALA A 333 -7.16 16.18 1.30
N GLY A 334 -6.56 15.13 0.75
CA GLY A 334 -5.85 15.13 -0.53
C GLY A 334 -5.39 13.71 -0.90
N PRO A 335 -4.50 13.56 -1.90
CA PRO A 335 -4.07 12.25 -2.41
C PRO A 335 -2.96 11.58 -1.60
N VAL A 336 -2.30 12.29 -0.67
CA VAL A 336 -1.27 11.70 0.19
C VAL A 336 -1.91 11.32 1.53
N LEU A 337 -1.85 10.04 1.87
CA LEU A 337 -2.49 9.47 3.06
C LEU A 337 -1.99 10.09 4.37
N SER A 338 -2.82 10.08 5.40
CA SER A 338 -2.58 10.83 6.65
C SER A 338 -1.36 10.39 7.46
N PHE A 339 -0.71 9.28 7.11
CA PHE A 339 0.44 8.70 7.81
C PHE A 339 1.70 8.61 6.93
N LEU A 340 1.71 9.26 5.75
CA LEU A 340 2.89 9.36 4.90
C LEU A 340 3.64 10.68 5.14
N TRP A 341 4.97 10.61 5.19
CA TRP A 341 5.90 11.71 5.51
C TRP A 341 5.65 12.97 4.69
N ALA A 342 5.32 12.80 3.40
CA ALA A 342 5.11 13.88 2.46
C ALA A 342 3.74 14.57 2.60
N ARG A 343 2.85 14.14 3.49
CA ARG A 343 1.55 14.80 3.69
C ARG A 343 1.74 16.26 4.10
N ASP A 344 0.82 17.10 3.66
CA ASP A 344 0.66 18.44 4.23
C ASP A 344 -0.09 18.35 5.58
N PRO A 345 0.53 18.70 6.72
CA PRO A 345 -0.14 18.68 8.02
C PRO A 345 -1.18 19.81 8.17
N ASP A 346 -1.01 20.92 7.43
CA ASP A 346 -1.89 22.08 7.49
C ASP A 346 -3.13 21.92 6.60
N LEU A 347 -3.02 21.13 5.53
CA LEU A 347 -4.13 20.87 4.60
C LEU A 347 -5.34 20.29 5.34
N LYS A 348 -6.52 20.80 4.99
CA LYS A 348 -7.82 20.34 5.49
C LYS A 348 -8.71 20.04 4.27
N PRO A 349 -9.65 19.09 4.37
CA PRO A 349 -10.71 18.95 3.37
C PRO A 349 -11.48 20.27 3.26
N LEU A 350 -12.04 20.57 2.09
CA LEU A 350 -13.02 21.66 1.98
C LEU A 350 -14.22 21.35 2.91
N PRO A 351 -14.73 22.36 3.64
CA PRO A 351 -15.84 22.19 4.58
C PRO A 351 -17.13 21.84 3.84
N PHE A 352 -18.03 21.16 4.55
CA PHE A 352 -19.41 21.02 4.13
C PHE A 352 -20.13 22.37 4.35
N ASP A 353 -20.46 23.05 3.25
CA ASP A 353 -21.19 24.31 3.19
C ASP A 353 -22.03 24.34 1.90
N PRO A 354 -23.26 23.79 1.92
CA PRO A 354 -24.17 23.79 0.77
C PRO A 354 -24.55 25.19 0.27
N ASP A 355 -24.47 26.22 1.12
CA ASP A 355 -24.83 27.58 0.72
C ASP A 355 -23.68 28.29 0.00
N ALA A 356 -22.43 28.05 0.39
CA ALA A 356 -21.27 28.44 -0.41
C ALA A 356 -21.19 27.62 -1.71
N ALA A 357 -21.59 26.34 -1.69
CA ALA A 357 -21.72 25.54 -2.91
C ALA A 357 -22.73 26.17 -3.89
N ARG A 358 -23.94 26.52 -3.41
CA ARG A 358 -24.96 27.24 -4.21
C ARG A 358 -24.43 28.56 -4.78
N ARG A 359 -23.79 29.41 -3.96
CA ARG A 359 -23.20 30.69 -4.42
C ARG A 359 -22.14 30.48 -5.51
N LEU A 360 -21.22 29.52 -5.30
CA LEU A 360 -20.12 29.23 -6.23
C LEU A 360 -20.59 28.59 -7.54
N LEU A 361 -21.75 27.94 -7.54
CA LEU A 361 -22.43 27.47 -8.76
C LEU A 361 -23.13 28.60 -9.51
N GLU A 362 -23.79 29.53 -8.81
CA GLU A 362 -24.36 30.74 -9.41
C GLU A 362 -23.28 31.61 -10.07
N GLU A 363 -22.13 31.79 -9.42
CA GLU A 363 -20.93 32.42 -10.01
C GLU A 363 -20.41 31.69 -11.26
N ALA A 364 -20.66 30.38 -11.37
CA ALA A 364 -20.34 29.55 -12.53
C ALA A 364 -21.48 29.46 -13.57
N GLY A 365 -22.52 30.28 -13.42
CA GLY A 365 -23.65 30.42 -14.33
C GLY A 365 -24.80 29.43 -14.13
N TRP A 366 -24.67 28.51 -13.17
CA TRP A 366 -25.67 27.50 -12.83
C TRP A 366 -26.71 28.09 -11.87
N LYS A 367 -27.97 28.17 -12.30
CA LYS A 367 -29.06 28.71 -11.47
C LYS A 367 -30.37 28.06 -11.85
N ASP A 368 -31.27 27.84 -10.88
CA ASP A 368 -32.67 27.58 -11.19
C ASP A 368 -33.26 28.79 -11.96
N ARG A 369 -33.77 28.52 -13.15
CA ARG A 369 -34.34 29.52 -14.08
C ARG A 369 -35.80 29.27 -14.40
N ASN A 370 -36.38 28.17 -13.94
CA ASN A 370 -37.71 27.70 -14.32
C ASN A 370 -38.63 27.46 -13.10
N GLY A 371 -38.08 27.40 -11.89
CA GLY A 371 -38.76 27.14 -10.62
C GLY A 371 -38.92 25.67 -10.25
N ASP A 372 -38.23 24.73 -10.92
CA ASP A 372 -38.33 23.29 -10.65
C ASP A 372 -37.38 22.78 -9.56
N GLY A 373 -36.49 23.64 -9.04
CA GLY A 373 -35.52 23.32 -8.00
C GLY A 373 -34.20 22.74 -8.50
N LEU A 374 -34.01 22.57 -9.81
CA LEU A 374 -32.76 22.12 -10.44
C LEU A 374 -31.94 23.31 -10.94
N LEU A 375 -30.62 23.14 -11.04
CA LEU A 375 -29.73 24.18 -11.55
C LEU A 375 -29.57 24.08 -13.07
N ASP A 376 -29.89 25.14 -13.80
CA ASP A 376 -29.73 25.25 -15.26
C ASP A 376 -28.54 26.14 -15.68
N ARG A 377 -27.86 25.71 -16.75
CA ARG A 377 -26.96 26.56 -17.55
C ARG A 377 -27.16 26.27 -19.02
N ASP A 378 -27.27 27.31 -19.84
CA ASP A 378 -27.46 27.24 -21.30
C ASP A 378 -28.65 26.33 -21.75
N GLY A 379 -29.73 26.32 -20.96
CA GLY A 379 -30.93 25.51 -21.21
C GLY A 379 -30.73 24.01 -20.96
N ARG A 380 -29.77 23.64 -20.12
CA ARG A 380 -29.51 22.25 -19.71
C ARG A 380 -29.46 22.17 -18.18
N PRO A 381 -30.15 21.19 -17.56
CA PRO A 381 -30.08 20.98 -16.13
C PRO A 381 -28.74 20.34 -15.74
N PHE A 382 -28.28 20.60 -14.52
CA PHE A 382 -27.05 20.03 -13.99
C PHE A 382 -27.26 18.55 -13.61
N ARG A 383 -27.19 17.68 -14.62
CA ARG A 383 -27.39 16.24 -14.52
C ARG A 383 -26.19 15.48 -15.08
N PHE A 384 -25.77 14.42 -14.40
CA PHE A 384 -24.66 13.56 -14.82
C PHE A 384 -24.78 12.14 -14.26
N GLU A 385 -24.03 11.18 -14.83
CA GLU A 385 -23.94 9.83 -14.26
C GLU A 385 -22.77 9.71 -13.27
N LEU A 386 -23.04 9.14 -12.08
CA LEU A 386 -22.05 8.88 -11.03
C LEU A 386 -21.79 7.37 -10.97
N GLU A 387 -20.75 6.95 -11.68
CA GLU A 387 -20.41 5.55 -11.90
C GLU A 387 -19.67 4.92 -10.71
N THR A 388 -19.81 3.62 -10.52
CA THR A 388 -18.92 2.80 -9.70
C THR A 388 -19.02 1.33 -10.13
N ASP A 389 -18.17 0.46 -9.59
CA ASP A 389 -18.10 -0.96 -9.91
C ASP A 389 -18.84 -1.83 -8.87
N GLN A 390 -19.41 -2.95 -9.34
CA GLN A 390 -20.21 -3.86 -8.50
C GLN A 390 -19.41 -4.60 -7.41
N ALA A 391 -18.08 -4.61 -7.46
CA ALA A 391 -17.25 -5.30 -6.48
C ALA A 391 -17.19 -4.59 -5.11
N SER A 392 -17.76 -3.38 -4.98
CA SER A 392 -17.86 -2.68 -3.70
C SER A 392 -19.25 -2.10 -3.45
N GLY A 393 -20.06 -2.80 -2.65
CA GLY A 393 -21.33 -2.28 -2.12
C GLY A 393 -21.14 -0.93 -1.39
N GLN A 394 -20.04 -0.77 -0.66
CA GLN A 394 -19.68 0.48 0.03
C GLN A 394 -19.52 1.66 -0.95
N ARG A 395 -18.93 1.46 -2.15
CA ARG A 395 -18.86 2.53 -3.15
C ARG A 395 -20.24 2.85 -3.75
N ALA A 396 -21.11 1.85 -3.92
CA ALA A 396 -22.48 2.06 -4.35
C ALA A 396 -23.35 2.80 -3.31
N ASP A 397 -23.12 2.58 -2.01
CA ASP A 397 -23.73 3.35 -0.93
C ASP A 397 -23.24 4.81 -0.92
N VAL A 398 -21.92 5.03 -1.04
CA VAL A 398 -21.36 6.38 -1.21
C VAL A 398 -22.00 7.11 -2.39
N ALA A 399 -22.15 6.45 -3.55
CA ALA A 399 -22.78 7.04 -4.72
C ALA A 399 -24.25 7.46 -4.47
N ARG A 400 -25.01 6.63 -3.73
CA ARG A 400 -26.38 6.96 -3.29
C ARG A 400 -26.44 8.15 -2.33
N MET A 401 -25.57 8.17 -1.32
CA MET A 401 -25.50 9.25 -0.33
C MET A 401 -25.12 10.58 -0.98
N VAL A 402 -24.11 10.57 -1.85
CA VAL A 402 -23.67 11.74 -2.63
C VAL A 402 -24.81 12.25 -3.54
N ALA A 403 -25.52 11.35 -4.23
CA ALA A 403 -26.64 11.76 -5.09
C ALA A 403 -27.78 12.44 -4.31
N ALA A 404 -28.09 11.97 -3.10
CA ALA A 404 -29.06 12.63 -2.23
C ALA A 404 -28.59 14.00 -1.73
N GLN A 405 -27.32 14.12 -1.34
CA GLN A 405 -26.71 15.39 -0.88
C GLN A 405 -26.65 16.43 -2.02
N LEU A 406 -26.26 16.03 -3.23
CA LEU A 406 -26.26 16.90 -4.41
C LEU A 406 -27.67 17.28 -4.88
N GLY A 407 -28.66 16.39 -4.72
CA GLY A 407 -30.07 16.72 -4.96
C GLY A 407 -30.56 17.89 -4.10
N ALA A 408 -30.09 18.00 -2.85
CA ALA A 408 -30.44 19.10 -1.94
C ALA A 408 -29.83 20.47 -2.32
N ILE A 409 -29.02 20.54 -3.38
CA ILE A 409 -28.55 21.80 -4.01
C ILE A 409 -29.00 21.93 -5.48
N GLY A 410 -29.93 21.10 -5.96
CA GLY A 410 -30.45 21.16 -7.33
C GLY A 410 -29.57 20.47 -8.39
N VAL A 411 -28.69 19.55 -7.99
CA VAL A 411 -27.77 18.83 -8.88
C VAL A 411 -28.13 17.34 -8.94
N VAL A 412 -28.40 16.83 -10.14
CA VAL A 412 -28.93 15.47 -10.36
C VAL A 412 -27.81 14.50 -10.76
N ALA A 413 -27.08 14.01 -9.77
CA ALA A 413 -26.19 12.85 -9.95
C ALA A 413 -27.03 11.56 -10.02
N VAL A 414 -26.77 10.72 -11.02
CA VAL A 414 -27.47 9.44 -11.23
C VAL A 414 -26.52 8.28 -10.91
N PRO A 415 -26.68 7.57 -9.77
CA PRO A 415 -25.82 6.43 -9.44
C PRO A 415 -25.93 5.31 -10.49
N ARG A 416 -24.78 4.87 -11.02
CA ARG A 416 -24.66 3.72 -11.91
C ARG A 416 -23.67 2.72 -11.33
N VAL A 417 -24.05 1.44 -11.34
CA VAL A 417 -23.18 0.34 -10.94
C VAL A 417 -22.91 -0.52 -12.17
N PHE A 418 -21.64 -0.72 -12.50
CA PHE A 418 -21.19 -1.50 -13.64
C PHE A 418 -20.48 -2.80 -13.21
N GLU A 419 -20.46 -3.77 -14.10
CA GLU A 419 -19.49 -4.89 -14.04
C GLU A 419 -18.06 -4.31 -14.06
N SER A 420 -17.14 -4.86 -13.27
CA SER A 420 -15.81 -4.27 -13.03
C SER A 420 -14.93 -4.19 -14.29
N GLY A 421 -14.97 -5.18 -15.18
CA GLY A 421 -14.29 -5.12 -16.49
C GLY A 421 -14.89 -4.04 -17.40
N ALA A 422 -16.23 -3.96 -17.47
CA ALA A 422 -16.92 -2.90 -18.18
C ALA A 422 -16.63 -1.51 -17.61
N PHE A 423 -16.53 -1.38 -16.29
CA PHE A 423 -16.14 -0.14 -15.60
C PHE A 423 -14.73 0.29 -16.03
N ILE A 424 -13.72 -0.56 -15.86
CA ILE A 424 -12.33 -0.26 -16.27
C ILE A 424 -12.27 0.16 -17.74
N ALA A 425 -12.89 -0.60 -18.63
CA ALA A 425 -12.89 -0.36 -20.07
C ALA A 425 -13.64 0.92 -20.51
N ARG A 426 -14.47 1.54 -19.65
CA ARG A 426 -15.03 2.90 -19.84
C ARG A 426 -14.04 3.97 -19.37
N HIS A 427 -13.38 3.74 -18.25
CA HIS A 427 -12.49 4.70 -17.59
C HIS A 427 -11.18 4.90 -18.35
N GLU A 428 -10.60 3.84 -18.91
CA GLU A 428 -9.47 3.89 -19.85
C GLU A 428 -9.77 4.67 -21.14
N LYS A 429 -11.05 4.74 -21.54
CA LYS A 429 -11.53 5.51 -22.70
C LYS A 429 -12.02 6.90 -22.32
N HIS A 430 -11.96 7.25 -21.04
CA HIS A 430 -12.48 8.48 -20.45
C HIS A 430 -13.98 8.73 -20.71
N ASP A 431 -14.73 7.67 -21.03
CA ASP A 431 -16.16 7.74 -21.30
C ASP A 431 -16.97 7.51 -20.02
N PHE A 432 -16.92 8.48 -19.12
CA PHE A 432 -17.74 8.61 -17.91
C PHE A 432 -17.95 10.10 -17.61
N ASP A 433 -18.89 10.44 -16.72
CA ASP A 433 -19.04 11.82 -16.23
C ASP A 433 -18.31 12.02 -14.90
N ALA A 434 -18.69 11.25 -13.89
CA ALA A 434 -18.02 11.17 -12.60
C ALA A 434 -18.01 9.72 -12.11
N PHE A 435 -17.08 9.36 -11.22
CA PHE A 435 -17.11 8.02 -10.59
C PHE A 435 -16.70 8.05 -9.12
N VAL A 436 -17.32 7.19 -8.30
CA VAL A 436 -16.82 6.85 -6.96
C VAL A 436 -15.78 5.76 -7.10
N GLY A 437 -14.54 6.04 -6.70
CA GLY A 437 -13.40 5.16 -6.81
C GLY A 437 -12.57 5.09 -5.53
N SER A 438 -11.57 4.22 -5.54
CA SER A 438 -10.56 4.16 -4.48
C SER A 438 -9.21 3.77 -5.08
N TRP A 439 -8.15 4.45 -4.66
CA TRP A 439 -6.78 4.11 -5.00
C TRP A 439 -6.14 3.38 -3.82
N ARG A 440 -5.38 2.32 -4.11
CA ARG A 440 -4.41 1.75 -3.17
C ARG A 440 -3.07 2.42 -3.46
N GLU A 441 -2.60 3.22 -2.52
CA GLU A 441 -1.38 4.02 -2.67
C GLU A 441 -0.13 3.21 -2.33
N SER A 442 1.00 3.60 -2.91
CA SER A 442 2.31 3.15 -2.49
C SER A 442 2.82 4.00 -1.32
N THR A 443 3.80 3.49 -0.59
CA THR A 443 4.63 4.27 0.33
C THR A 443 5.61 5.17 -0.44
N LYS A 444 5.88 4.84 -1.70
CA LYS A 444 6.42 5.74 -2.72
C LYS A 444 5.41 6.86 -3.00
N VAL A 445 5.66 8.05 -2.48
CA VAL A 445 4.87 9.24 -2.84
C VAL A 445 5.33 9.73 -4.21
N ASP A 446 4.52 9.46 -5.23
CA ASP A 446 4.60 10.00 -6.58
C ASP A 446 3.17 10.26 -7.09
N LEU A 447 2.88 11.48 -7.56
CA LEU A 447 1.55 11.88 -8.03
C LEU A 447 1.42 11.85 -9.56
N LYS A 448 2.48 11.42 -10.29
CA LYS A 448 2.54 11.37 -11.77
C LYS A 448 1.36 10.60 -12.35
N SER A 449 1.14 9.38 -11.89
CA SER A 449 0.17 8.40 -12.42
C SER A 449 -1.24 8.96 -12.52
N ASN A 450 -1.70 9.66 -11.48
CA ASN A 450 -3.12 9.99 -11.28
C ASN A 450 -3.45 11.45 -11.64
N PHE A 451 -2.48 12.37 -11.59
CA PHE A 451 -2.75 13.82 -11.71
C PHE A 451 -1.90 14.58 -12.74
N HIS A 452 -0.77 14.03 -13.21
CA HIS A 452 0.06 14.70 -14.21
C HIS A 452 -0.62 14.70 -15.59
N SER A 453 -0.49 15.78 -16.36
CA SER A 453 -1.16 15.94 -17.65
C SER A 453 -0.72 14.92 -18.71
N ALA A 454 0.54 14.49 -18.68
CA ALA A 454 1.03 13.42 -19.57
C ALA A 454 0.35 12.06 -19.32
N SER A 455 -0.15 11.80 -18.12
CA SER A 455 -0.81 10.54 -17.73
C SER A 455 -2.27 10.45 -18.20
N ARG A 456 -2.75 11.45 -18.95
CA ARG A 456 -4.12 11.51 -19.54
C ARG A 456 -4.34 10.57 -20.72
N SER A 457 -3.29 9.90 -21.20
CA SER A 457 -3.35 8.97 -22.33
C SER A 457 -2.57 7.71 -21.98
N GLY A 458 -3.27 6.59 -21.80
CA GLY A 458 -2.63 5.33 -21.38
C GLY A 458 -2.10 5.34 -19.93
N GLY A 459 -2.68 6.17 -19.06
CA GLY A 459 -2.33 6.27 -17.65
C GLY A 459 -3.55 6.52 -16.76
N TYR A 460 -3.33 6.61 -15.45
CA TYR A 460 -4.39 6.61 -14.42
C TYR A 460 -5.05 7.98 -14.18
N ASN A 461 -4.72 9.02 -14.95
CA ASN A 461 -5.43 10.30 -14.95
C ASN A 461 -6.73 10.20 -15.75
N TYR A 462 -7.62 9.30 -15.31
CA TYR A 462 -8.91 9.02 -15.94
C TYR A 462 -9.77 10.28 -16.06
N GLY A 463 -9.69 11.19 -15.07
CA GLY A 463 -10.46 12.44 -15.02
C GLY A 463 -10.02 13.52 -15.99
N GLN A 464 -9.04 13.27 -16.88
CA GLN A 464 -8.57 14.21 -17.89
C GLN A 464 -8.07 15.56 -17.32
N TYR A 465 -7.64 15.58 -16.06
CA TYR A 465 -7.17 16.80 -15.39
C TYR A 465 -5.78 17.22 -15.90
N SER A 466 -5.54 18.53 -15.94
CA SER A 466 -4.32 19.12 -16.50
C SER A 466 -4.01 20.42 -15.79
N SER A 467 -2.81 20.57 -15.24
CA SER A 467 -2.37 21.81 -14.60
C SER A 467 -0.86 21.99 -14.77
N PRO A 468 -0.39 22.91 -15.64
CA PRO A 468 1.04 23.16 -15.85
C PRO A 468 1.79 23.68 -14.62
N GLU A 469 1.09 24.05 -13.56
CA GLU A 469 1.66 24.32 -12.24
C GLU A 469 1.93 23.01 -11.48
N LEU A 470 0.94 22.11 -11.42
CA LEU A 470 1.10 20.80 -10.79
C LEU A 470 2.13 19.95 -11.52
N ASP A 471 2.10 19.94 -12.85
CA ASP A 471 3.01 19.14 -13.68
C ASP A 471 4.48 19.43 -13.30
N ARG A 472 4.84 20.72 -13.24
CA ARG A 472 6.18 21.18 -12.83
C ARG A 472 6.52 20.89 -11.37
N LEU A 473 5.53 20.81 -10.49
CA LEU A 473 5.76 20.45 -9.08
C LEU A 473 6.03 18.96 -8.94
N ILE A 474 5.28 18.11 -9.67
CA ILE A 474 5.49 16.66 -9.74
C ILE A 474 6.88 16.36 -10.35
N ASP A 475 7.18 16.88 -11.53
CA ASP A 475 8.47 16.64 -12.21
C ASP A 475 9.66 17.02 -11.32
N ARG A 476 9.59 18.17 -10.65
CA ARG A 476 10.64 18.61 -9.72
C ARG A 476 10.70 17.75 -8.47
N ALA A 477 9.58 17.30 -7.92
CA ALA A 477 9.58 16.46 -6.71
C ALA A 477 10.12 15.04 -6.96
N ARG A 478 10.01 14.55 -8.21
CA ARG A 478 10.58 13.26 -8.64
C ARG A 478 12.10 13.34 -8.89
N ALA A 479 12.59 14.51 -9.32
CA ALA A 479 14.00 14.75 -9.64
C ALA A 479 14.81 15.44 -8.51
N GLU A 480 14.18 15.77 -7.38
CA GLU A 480 14.84 16.38 -6.22
C GLU A 480 15.42 15.29 -5.31
N SER A 481 16.74 15.29 -5.12
CA SER A 481 17.43 14.26 -4.33
C SER A 481 17.37 14.50 -2.82
N ASP A 482 17.15 15.75 -2.36
CA ASP A 482 16.97 16.04 -0.93
C ASP A 482 15.53 15.73 -0.47
N PRO A 483 15.32 14.87 0.54
CA PRO A 483 13.99 14.60 1.07
C PRO A 483 13.25 15.86 1.57
N GLY A 484 13.96 16.84 2.15
CA GLY A 484 13.35 18.09 2.61
C GLY A 484 12.79 18.95 1.47
N GLY A 485 13.55 19.06 0.38
CA GLY A 485 13.14 19.66 -0.88
C GLY A 485 11.96 18.93 -1.52
N ALA A 486 12.06 17.61 -1.69
CA ALA A 486 11.02 16.78 -2.28
C ALA A 486 9.71 16.87 -1.49
N ARG A 487 9.76 16.80 -0.15
CA ARG A 487 8.61 17.00 0.75
C ARG A 487 7.93 18.35 0.53
N SER A 488 8.72 19.42 0.41
CA SER A 488 8.21 20.78 0.21
C SER A 488 7.48 20.92 -1.14
N LEU A 489 7.96 20.23 -2.16
CA LEU A 489 7.33 20.18 -3.49
C LEU A 489 6.06 19.32 -3.48
N TRP A 490 6.06 18.17 -2.80
CA TRP A 490 4.85 17.34 -2.63
C TRP A 490 3.74 18.05 -1.85
N ILE A 491 4.09 18.86 -0.84
CA ILE A 491 3.13 19.71 -0.11
C ILE A 491 2.54 20.79 -1.03
N ALA A 492 3.36 21.44 -1.86
CA ALA A 492 2.85 22.39 -2.86
C ALA A 492 1.92 21.70 -3.90
N ALA A 493 2.28 20.50 -4.36
CA ALA A 493 1.46 19.71 -5.28
C ALA A 493 0.08 19.36 -4.68
N GLN A 494 0.04 18.92 -3.42
CA GLN A 494 -1.22 18.67 -2.69
C GLN A 494 -2.08 19.95 -2.58
N ARG A 495 -1.47 21.12 -2.33
CA ARG A 495 -2.19 22.40 -2.26
C ARG A 495 -2.81 22.79 -3.60
N VAL A 496 -2.14 22.54 -4.74
CA VAL A 496 -2.71 22.74 -6.09
C VAL A 496 -3.88 21.79 -6.34
N ILE A 497 -3.73 20.50 -6.03
CA ILE A 497 -4.81 19.50 -6.17
C ILE A 497 -6.02 19.86 -5.30
N ALA A 498 -5.80 20.27 -4.04
CA ALA A 498 -6.88 20.67 -3.14
C ALA A 498 -7.52 22.03 -3.51
N ARG A 499 -6.78 22.93 -4.16
CA ARG A 499 -7.34 24.16 -4.75
C ARG A 499 -8.26 23.82 -5.92
N ASP A 500 -7.79 22.99 -6.85
CA ASP A 500 -8.46 22.76 -8.14
C ASP A 500 -9.51 21.64 -8.10
N GLN A 501 -9.52 20.80 -7.05
CA GLN A 501 -10.47 19.71 -6.82
C GLN A 501 -10.70 18.83 -8.07
N PRO A 502 -9.67 18.20 -8.66
CA PRO A 502 -9.89 17.22 -9.73
C PRO A 502 -10.67 16.00 -9.21
N TYR A 503 -10.42 15.64 -7.95
CA TYR A 503 -11.22 14.69 -7.19
C TYR A 503 -11.87 15.39 -5.98
N THR A 504 -13.05 14.92 -5.56
CA THR A 504 -13.52 15.09 -4.19
C THR A 504 -12.95 13.95 -3.34
N PHE A 505 -11.93 14.22 -2.54
CA PHE A 505 -11.43 13.26 -1.55
C PHE A 505 -12.48 13.06 -0.45
N LEU A 506 -12.85 11.80 -0.18
CA LEU A 506 -13.87 11.45 0.82
C LEU A 506 -13.20 10.98 2.11
N PHE A 507 -12.69 9.76 2.14
CA PHE A 507 -12.18 9.16 3.38
C PHE A 507 -11.00 8.21 3.17
N GLU A 508 -10.13 8.17 4.15
CA GLU A 508 -9.26 7.03 4.45
C GLU A 508 -9.93 6.17 5.53
N ARG A 509 -9.38 4.99 5.81
CA ARG A 509 -9.85 4.12 6.89
C ARG A 509 -8.71 3.34 7.54
N ASP A 510 -8.98 2.76 8.69
CA ASP A 510 -8.22 1.63 9.20
C ASP A 510 -8.86 0.31 8.72
N ARG A 511 -8.03 -0.67 8.38
CA ARG A 511 -8.43 -2.07 8.26
C ARG A 511 -8.58 -2.68 9.66
N LEU A 512 -9.63 -3.47 9.84
CA LEU A 512 -9.86 -4.26 11.05
C LEU A 512 -9.49 -5.72 10.80
N HIS A 513 -8.76 -6.32 11.73
CA HIS A 513 -8.43 -7.75 11.71
C HIS A 513 -8.82 -8.36 13.06
N ALA A 514 -9.57 -9.46 13.07
CA ALA A 514 -9.86 -10.21 14.29
C ALA A 514 -8.73 -11.21 14.51
N VAL A 515 -8.17 -11.24 15.72
CA VAL A 515 -7.07 -12.16 16.07
C VAL A 515 -7.29 -12.77 17.45
N VAL A 516 -6.90 -14.02 17.67
CA VAL A 516 -6.95 -14.65 19.00
C VAL A 516 -6.08 -13.89 20.01
N ARG A 517 -6.56 -13.76 21.25
CA ARG A 517 -5.94 -12.91 22.28
C ARG A 517 -4.53 -13.38 22.67
N ASN A 518 -4.22 -14.67 22.55
CA ASN A 518 -2.90 -15.23 22.82
C ASN A 518 -1.94 -15.19 21.61
N LEU A 519 -2.34 -14.65 20.45
CA LEU A 519 -1.42 -14.40 19.35
C LEU A 519 -0.65 -13.10 19.62
N ARG A 520 0.64 -13.25 19.97
CA ARG A 520 1.60 -12.14 20.04
C ARG A 520 2.15 -11.88 18.64
N ILE A 521 1.54 -10.89 17.99
CA ILE A 521 2.02 -10.26 16.76
C ILE A 521 3.28 -9.45 17.09
N ALA A 522 4.28 -9.49 16.22
CA ALA A 522 5.56 -8.79 16.43
C ALA A 522 5.61 -7.41 15.75
N ARG A 523 5.07 -7.32 14.54
CA ARG A 523 5.00 -6.14 13.67
C ARG A 523 3.63 -6.10 12.99
N LEU A 524 3.17 -4.91 12.61
CA LEU A 524 1.94 -4.67 11.86
C LEU A 524 2.23 -3.62 10.79
N SER A 525 2.08 -3.97 9.51
CA SER A 525 2.33 -3.05 8.40
C SER A 525 1.03 -2.68 7.68
N PRO A 526 0.81 -1.41 7.33
CA PRO A 526 -0.19 -0.98 6.35
C PRO A 526 -0.08 -1.72 5.00
N ARG A 527 1.12 -2.19 4.62
CA ARG A 527 1.37 -2.91 3.37
C ARG A 527 0.82 -4.34 3.38
N SER A 528 1.04 -5.08 4.47
CA SER A 528 0.53 -6.44 4.65
C SER A 528 0.31 -6.76 6.13
N LEU A 529 -0.76 -7.48 6.45
CA LEU A 529 -0.94 -8.06 7.78
C LEU A 529 0.20 -9.05 8.11
N TYR A 530 0.70 -9.77 7.10
CA TYR A 530 1.70 -10.82 7.26
C TYR A 530 3.14 -10.30 7.41
N ALA A 531 3.32 -8.97 7.46
CA ALA A 531 4.59 -8.35 7.79
C ALA A 531 5.11 -8.84 9.16
N GLY A 532 6.26 -9.52 9.14
CA GLY A 532 6.82 -10.15 10.34
C GLY A 532 6.07 -11.39 10.84
N LEU A 533 5.24 -12.06 10.02
CA LEU A 533 4.55 -13.32 10.37
C LEU A 533 5.53 -14.40 10.87
N SER A 534 6.77 -14.39 10.38
CA SER A 534 7.85 -15.24 10.90
C SER A 534 8.13 -15.04 12.39
N GLU A 535 7.90 -13.85 12.94
CA GLU A 535 8.11 -13.53 14.34
C GLU A 535 6.90 -13.69 15.25
N TRP A 536 5.72 -13.97 14.69
CA TRP A 536 4.48 -14.14 15.45
C TRP A 536 4.54 -15.39 16.33
N ALA A 537 3.99 -15.32 17.54
CA ALA A 537 3.97 -16.48 18.44
C ALA A 537 2.64 -16.62 19.17
N LEU A 538 2.16 -17.86 19.30
CA LEU A 538 1.09 -18.20 20.24
C LEU A 538 1.67 -18.31 21.65
N GLU A 539 1.14 -17.51 22.57
CA GLU A 539 1.49 -17.58 23.98
C GLU A 539 0.78 -18.76 24.66
N THR A 540 1.52 -19.53 25.46
CA THR A 540 1.00 -20.69 26.18
C THR A 540 0.25 -20.24 27.45
N PRO A 541 -1.05 -20.58 27.61
CA PRO A 541 -1.76 -20.33 28.86
C PRO A 541 -1.01 -20.93 30.05
N GLY A 542 -0.73 -20.12 31.07
CA GLY A 542 0.05 -20.51 32.25
C GLY A 542 1.46 -19.93 32.33
N LYS A 543 2.05 -19.43 31.24
CA LYS A 543 3.29 -18.63 31.26
C LYS A 543 3.03 -17.12 31.15
N SER A 544 1.96 -16.63 31.76
CA SER A 544 1.94 -15.24 32.17
C SER A 544 3.12 -15.00 33.11
N ARG A 545 3.95 -14.00 32.82
CA ARG A 545 4.89 -13.49 33.83
C ARG A 545 4.03 -13.03 35.00
N ARG A 546 4.10 -13.72 36.14
CA ARG A 546 3.64 -13.15 37.42
C ARG A 546 4.49 -11.91 37.68
N SER A 547 3.97 -10.75 37.31
CA SER A 547 4.45 -9.46 37.79
C SER A 547 4.20 -9.43 39.29
N SER A 548 5.19 -9.85 40.08
CA SER A 548 5.12 -9.84 41.54
C SER A 548 4.68 -8.44 42.01
N PRO A 549 3.54 -8.31 42.71
CA PRO A 549 3.07 -7.01 43.22
C PRO A 549 3.91 -6.63 44.45
N GLY A 550 5.18 -6.26 44.23
CA GLY A 550 6.19 -6.33 45.29
C GLY A 550 7.53 -5.62 45.08
N SER A 551 7.66 -4.66 44.16
CA SER A 551 8.74 -3.65 44.22
C SER A 551 8.43 -2.41 43.37
N CYS A 552 9.12 -1.30 43.65
CA CYS A 552 9.13 -0.07 42.85
C CYS A 552 7.78 0.65 42.61
N ARG A 553 7.11 1.04 43.69
CA ARG A 553 6.54 2.41 43.79
C ARG A 553 7.39 3.22 44.77
N PRO A 554 7.98 4.37 44.37
CA PRO A 554 8.56 5.28 45.36
C PRO A 554 7.44 5.87 46.20
N ARG A 555 7.57 5.81 47.53
CA ARG A 555 6.66 6.54 48.43
C ARG A 555 6.96 8.04 48.30
N LEU A 556 6.05 8.80 47.69
CA LEU A 556 6.03 10.25 47.81
C LEU A 556 5.61 10.61 49.25
N ALA A 557 6.61 10.73 50.13
CA ALA A 557 6.42 11.30 51.45
C ALA A 557 6.23 12.82 51.30
N VAL A 558 5.08 13.33 51.75
CA VAL A 558 4.81 14.77 51.78
C VAL A 558 5.50 15.37 53.00
N CYS A 559 6.67 15.99 52.79
CA CYS A 559 7.37 16.73 53.83
C CYS A 559 6.92 18.20 53.82
N THR A 560 6.07 18.58 54.77
CA THR A 560 5.70 19.98 55.03
C THR A 560 6.86 20.76 55.65
N CYS A 561 6.99 22.05 55.32
CA CYS A 561 8.07 22.91 55.83
C CYS A 561 7.93 23.17 57.34
N GLY A 562 9.00 22.91 58.10
CA GLY A 562 9.10 23.24 59.53
C GLY A 562 10.11 24.37 59.78
N ALA A 563 9.73 25.38 60.54
CA ALA A 563 10.52 26.60 60.70
C ALA A 563 11.58 26.49 61.82
N ARG A 564 12.85 26.29 61.45
CA ARG A 564 14.11 26.80 62.06
C ARG A 564 15.31 26.19 61.32
N GLY A 565 16.31 27.00 60.97
CA GLY A 565 17.43 26.56 60.14
C GLY A 565 18.51 25.82 60.93
N SER A 566 18.68 24.53 60.67
CA SER A 566 19.91 23.77 60.94
C SER A 566 20.00 22.56 60.01
N TRP A 567 21.21 22.19 59.57
CA TRP A 567 21.44 21.02 58.72
C TRP A 567 21.88 19.83 59.58
N THR A 568 21.28 18.66 59.35
CA THR A 568 21.77 17.38 59.89
C THR A 568 22.03 16.44 58.70
N ALA A 569 23.15 15.72 58.71
CA ALA A 569 23.66 15.05 57.52
C ALA A 569 22.86 13.80 57.11
N CYS A 570 22.73 13.57 55.80
CA CYS A 570 22.29 12.31 55.20
C CYS A 570 23.49 11.55 54.62
N ALA A 571 23.40 10.22 54.58
CA ALA A 571 24.47 9.35 54.10
C ALA A 571 24.75 9.51 52.58
N PRO A 572 25.99 9.30 52.10
CA PRO A 572 26.35 9.46 50.69
C PRO A 572 25.84 8.31 49.82
N GLY A 573 25.40 8.60 48.59
CA GLY A 573 25.10 7.53 47.61
C GLY A 573 24.41 7.94 46.30
N SER A 574 23.58 8.99 46.30
CA SER A 574 22.71 9.32 45.15
C SER A 574 22.85 10.77 44.65
N ARG A 575 23.02 10.94 43.33
CA ARG A 575 23.06 12.26 42.68
C ARG A 575 21.66 12.87 42.58
N VAL A 576 21.57 14.19 42.74
CA VAL A 576 20.32 14.97 42.70
C VAL A 576 20.33 15.91 41.49
N ILE A 577 19.20 15.99 40.77
CA ILE A 577 18.93 17.02 39.75
C ILE A 577 17.52 17.57 40.00
N PRO A 578 17.36 18.82 40.47
CA PRO A 578 16.05 19.43 40.71
C PRO A 578 15.49 20.11 39.44
N PRO A 579 14.15 20.19 39.28
CA PRO A 579 13.51 20.83 38.13
C PRO A 579 13.49 22.37 38.23
N ARG A 580 13.18 23.04 37.11
CA ARG A 580 12.79 24.45 37.07
C ARG A 580 11.51 24.62 36.24
N SER A 581 10.61 25.46 36.73
CA SER A 581 9.39 25.92 36.06
C SER A 581 9.13 27.37 36.48
N CYS A 582 8.67 28.21 35.55
CA CYS A 582 7.86 29.43 35.75
C CYS A 582 8.34 30.50 36.78
N TRP A 583 8.47 31.79 36.52
CA TRP A 583 8.02 32.80 35.53
C TRP A 583 8.98 34.04 35.71
N PRO A 584 8.80 35.25 35.12
CA PRO A 584 8.03 35.71 33.96
C PRO A 584 8.89 36.49 32.92
N ASP A 585 8.20 37.16 31.98
CA ASP A 585 8.69 38.02 30.89
C ASP A 585 9.46 39.30 31.33
N ARG A 586 10.51 39.67 30.56
CA ARG A 586 10.89 41.06 30.18
C ARG A 586 12.14 41.13 29.28
N GLY A 587 11.99 41.73 28.09
CA GLY A 587 12.81 42.88 27.65
C GLY A 587 14.29 42.71 27.20
N THR A 588 14.51 42.95 25.91
CA THR A 588 15.65 43.69 25.31
C THR A 588 17.09 43.13 25.33
N ALA A 589 17.54 42.78 24.11
CA ALA A 589 18.68 43.39 23.40
C ALA A 589 20.14 42.88 23.52
N ARG A 590 20.80 42.96 22.33
CA ARG A 590 22.24 43.03 22.02
C ARG A 590 23.13 41.77 22.14
N ARG A 591 23.62 41.36 20.95
CA ARG A 591 24.85 40.59 20.71
C ARG A 591 26.05 41.13 21.52
N ARG A 592 26.91 40.22 22.00
CA ARG A 592 28.37 40.33 21.84
C ARG A 592 29.06 38.97 21.96
N SER A 593 30.08 38.75 21.14
CA SER A 593 30.93 37.56 21.12
C SER A 593 32.15 37.72 22.02
N TRP A 594 32.72 36.60 22.47
CA TRP A 594 34.10 36.52 22.97
C TRP A 594 34.81 35.27 22.42
N ARG A 595 36.14 35.31 22.39
CA ARG A 595 37.05 34.29 21.83
C ARG A 595 37.58 33.39 22.96
N SER A 596 38.03 32.15 22.74
CA SER A 596 39.32 31.78 22.13
C SER A 596 39.55 30.28 22.42
N PHE A 597 40.51 29.52 21.86
CA PHE A 597 41.76 29.80 21.15
C PHE A 597 41.63 29.46 19.62
N SER A 598 42.55 28.91 18.81
CA SER A 598 43.93 28.39 18.97
C SER A 598 44.90 28.77 17.82
N ARG A 599 45.57 27.80 17.17
CA ARG A 599 46.71 27.92 16.22
C ARG A 599 46.69 26.70 15.27
N ASN A 600 47.10 26.73 14.00
CA ASN A 600 48.35 27.21 13.36
C ASN A 600 48.02 27.79 11.96
N GLN A 601 48.50 28.95 11.50
CA GLN A 601 49.85 29.41 11.07
C GLN A 601 50.09 29.36 9.54
N GLY A 602 50.71 30.44 9.01
CA GLY A 602 50.96 30.71 7.57
C GLY A 602 50.24 31.98 7.09
N ARG A 603 50.75 33.22 7.29
CA ARG A 603 51.72 33.97 6.43
C ARG A 603 51.33 33.93 4.92
N THR A 604 51.19 35.05 4.19
CA THR A 604 51.91 36.34 4.28
C THR A 604 51.08 37.63 4.06
N ARG A 605 51.60 38.74 4.64
CA ARG A 605 51.73 40.15 4.17
C ARG A 605 51.15 40.55 2.77
N SER A 606 50.73 41.81 2.51
CA SER A 606 50.69 43.04 3.36
C SER A 606 50.00 44.27 2.72
N GLY A 607 49.28 45.06 3.54
CA GLY A 607 49.22 46.54 3.47
C GLY A 607 48.36 47.23 2.39
N THR A 608 48.04 48.53 2.46
CA THR A 608 48.07 49.48 3.61
C THR A 608 47.28 50.77 3.33
N ARG A 609 46.35 51.17 4.21
CA ARG A 609 45.70 52.52 4.30
C ARG A 609 44.87 52.93 3.04
N SER A 610 43.98 53.93 3.03
CA SER A 610 43.57 54.93 4.05
C SER A 610 42.05 55.19 4.01
N THR A 611 41.49 55.67 5.12
CA THR A 611 40.17 56.35 5.21
C THR A 611 40.34 57.87 4.92
N PRO A 612 39.34 58.80 5.06
CA PRO A 612 37.92 58.67 5.49
C PRO A 612 36.84 59.54 4.76
N ARG A 613 35.54 59.31 5.06
CA ARG A 613 34.42 60.32 5.09
C ARG A 613 34.01 60.96 3.71
N ILE A 614 32.86 61.65 3.50
CA ILE A 614 31.64 61.97 4.29
C ILE A 614 30.41 62.21 3.34
N ALA A 615 29.18 62.29 3.90
CA ALA A 615 27.94 62.88 3.36
C ALA A 615 27.18 62.26 2.14
N THR A 616 25.96 61.80 2.44
CA THR A 616 24.71 61.83 1.63
C THR A 616 24.15 63.27 1.50
N PRO A 617 23.00 63.59 0.84
CA PRO A 617 21.96 62.81 0.11
C PRO A 617 21.67 63.45 -1.30
N PRO A 618 20.45 63.57 -1.89
CA PRO A 618 19.14 62.87 -1.77
C PRO A 618 18.46 62.44 -3.12
N SER A 619 17.25 61.88 -3.01
CA SER A 619 16.08 62.00 -3.94
C SER A 619 16.17 61.64 -5.44
N SER A 620 15.67 60.44 -5.76
CA SER A 620 14.59 60.14 -6.73
C SER A 620 14.14 61.19 -7.78
N CYS A 621 14.11 60.78 -9.06
CA CYS A 621 12.86 60.53 -9.80
C CYS A 621 13.10 59.74 -11.10
N ALA A 622 12.04 59.23 -11.74
CA ALA A 622 12.11 58.39 -12.95
C ALA A 622 11.50 59.08 -14.19
N ILE A 623 11.95 58.69 -15.40
CA ILE A 623 11.25 58.78 -16.70
C ILE A 623 12.05 58.01 -17.79
N SER A 624 11.42 57.69 -18.92
CA SER A 624 11.95 56.93 -20.09
C SER A 624 11.31 57.49 -21.39
N PRO A 625 11.52 57.01 -22.64
CA PRO A 625 12.47 56.01 -23.20
C PRO A 625 13.10 56.41 -24.58
N ARG A 626 13.75 55.45 -25.28
CA ARG A 626 14.00 55.29 -26.77
C ARG A 626 15.27 55.81 -27.47
N ALA A 627 15.97 54.89 -28.16
CA ALA A 627 16.48 54.89 -29.56
C ALA A 627 16.98 53.45 -29.88
N SER A 628 16.62 52.70 -30.94
CA SER A 628 16.90 52.80 -32.41
C SER A 628 18.40 52.89 -32.74
N TRP A 629 19.00 52.20 -33.73
CA TRP A 629 18.66 51.87 -35.14
C TRP A 629 19.30 50.49 -35.54
N SER A 630 19.10 49.78 -36.67
CA SER A 630 18.17 49.80 -37.84
C SER A 630 18.24 48.45 -38.63
N THR A 631 17.88 48.43 -39.93
CA THR A 631 17.69 47.29 -40.88
C THR A 631 17.80 47.84 -42.33
N PRO A 632 17.24 47.22 -43.41
CA PRO A 632 17.14 45.81 -43.80
C PRO A 632 18.18 45.56 -44.93
N PRO A 633 17.92 45.51 -46.28
CA PRO A 633 16.72 45.16 -47.10
C PRO A 633 16.59 43.61 -47.22
N SER A 634 15.95 42.87 -48.16
CA SER A 634 15.02 43.00 -49.32
C SER A 634 14.55 41.56 -49.67
N SER A 635 13.54 41.24 -50.50
CA SER A 635 12.25 41.81 -50.96
C SER A 635 11.65 40.76 -51.96
N ALA A 636 10.37 40.68 -52.34
CA ALA A 636 9.07 41.09 -51.77
C ALA A 636 7.90 40.41 -52.56
N ARG A 637 6.70 40.28 -51.94
CA ARG A 637 5.35 40.05 -52.55
C ARG A 637 5.05 38.64 -53.16
N ALA A 638 3.81 38.17 -53.36
CA ALA A 638 2.41 38.41 -52.90
C ALA A 638 1.46 37.75 -53.96
N ALA A 639 0.19 37.38 -53.75
CA ALA A 639 -0.61 37.04 -52.58
C ALA A 639 -2.00 36.46 -53.01
N ARG A 640 -2.70 35.77 -52.09
CA ARG A 640 -4.14 35.35 -52.12
C ARG A 640 -4.58 34.34 -53.21
N GLY A 641 -5.48 33.42 -52.83
CA GLY A 641 -6.20 32.54 -53.77
C GLY A 641 -6.92 31.37 -53.10
N SER A 642 -8.24 31.46 -52.93
CA SER A 642 -9.11 30.38 -52.43
C SER A 642 -9.44 29.34 -53.51
N GLY A 643 -9.50 28.04 -53.18
CA GLY A 643 -9.84 27.00 -54.18
C GLY A 643 -10.09 25.58 -53.63
N ARG A 644 -11.27 25.34 -53.06
CA ARG A 644 -11.92 24.01 -52.97
C ARG A 644 -12.74 23.79 -54.29
N PRO A 645 -13.35 22.61 -54.60
CA PRO A 645 -13.28 21.28 -53.97
C PRO A 645 -13.21 20.11 -55.00
N CYS A 646 -13.56 18.89 -54.55
CA CYS A 646 -14.27 17.83 -55.32
C CYS A 646 -13.53 16.98 -56.39
N VAL A 647 -14.01 15.78 -56.78
CA VAL A 647 -14.62 14.63 -56.04
C VAL A 647 -14.79 13.43 -57.00
N THR A 648 -14.78 12.19 -56.49
CA THR A 648 -15.04 10.89 -57.20
C THR A 648 -14.12 10.50 -58.38
N GLY A 649 -13.87 9.22 -58.69
CA GLY A 649 -14.11 7.99 -57.90
C GLY A 649 -14.74 6.81 -58.67
N ARG A 650 -13.93 5.80 -59.04
CA ARG A 650 -14.25 4.40 -59.44
C ARG A 650 -12.88 3.68 -59.65
N ARG A 651 -12.55 2.48 -59.13
CA ARG A 651 -13.08 1.10 -59.38
C ARG A 651 -13.07 0.76 -60.90
N MET A 652 -12.45 -0.29 -61.42
CA MET A 652 -11.82 -1.55 -60.92
C MET A 652 -10.93 -2.12 -62.09
N PRO A 653 -10.43 -3.38 -62.14
CA PRO A 653 -9.69 -4.22 -61.16
C PRO A 653 -8.44 -4.95 -61.79
N SER A 654 -7.89 -5.93 -61.05
CA SER A 654 -7.18 -7.16 -61.54
C SER A 654 -5.68 -7.14 -61.91
N ALA A 655 -5.12 -8.36 -61.98
CA ALA A 655 -3.74 -8.79 -62.31
C ALA A 655 -2.65 -8.76 -61.21
N SER A 656 -2.26 -9.96 -60.77
CA SER A 656 -1.02 -10.32 -60.04
C SER A 656 0.16 -10.52 -61.03
N PRO A 657 1.42 -10.90 -60.66
CA PRO A 657 1.93 -11.40 -59.37
C PRO A 657 3.35 -10.89 -58.98
N THR A 658 4.07 -11.69 -58.16
CA THR A 658 5.49 -11.61 -57.74
C THR A 658 5.87 -10.57 -56.68
N SER A 659 7.11 -10.65 -56.18
CA SER A 659 7.45 -10.42 -54.78
C SER A 659 8.72 -9.61 -54.55
N SER A 660 8.71 -8.68 -53.60
CA SER A 660 9.70 -8.59 -52.49
C SER A 660 9.55 -7.30 -51.65
N SER A 661 10.24 -7.27 -50.50
CA SER A 661 10.53 -6.10 -49.65
C SER A 661 9.41 -5.47 -48.79
N LEU A 662 9.55 -5.68 -47.48
CA LEU A 662 9.48 -4.68 -46.40
C LEU A 662 8.45 -3.54 -46.48
N THR A 663 7.46 -3.58 -45.57
CA THR A 663 6.99 -2.35 -44.91
C THR A 663 6.55 -2.65 -43.48
N ARG A 664 6.78 -1.71 -42.55
CA ARG A 664 6.39 -1.85 -41.14
C ARG A 664 4.87 -2.02 -41.03
N ARG A 665 4.41 -2.98 -40.22
CA ARG A 665 3.03 -2.98 -39.70
C ARG A 665 3.05 -2.64 -38.21
N SER A 666 2.11 -1.76 -37.84
CA SER A 666 1.74 -1.45 -36.47
C SER A 666 1.35 -2.71 -35.71
N LEU A 667 1.87 -2.87 -34.48
CA LEU A 667 1.26 -3.75 -33.50
C LEU A 667 -0.06 -3.11 -33.05
N SER A 668 -1.16 -3.83 -33.24
CA SER A 668 -2.48 -3.47 -32.72
C SER A 668 -2.64 -4.00 -31.30
N ALA A 669 -3.47 -3.34 -30.49
CA ALA A 669 -3.72 -3.75 -29.11
C ALA A 669 -4.26 -5.19 -29.01
N VAL A 670 -3.69 -5.99 -28.11
CA VAL A 670 -4.13 -7.35 -27.81
C VAL A 670 -5.07 -7.30 -26.60
N ALA A 671 -6.37 -7.33 -26.85
CA ALA A 671 -7.36 -7.48 -25.79
C ALA A 671 -7.42 -8.94 -25.32
N TRP A 672 -7.17 -9.19 -24.03
CA TRP A 672 -7.26 -10.52 -23.46
C TRP A 672 -8.68 -10.80 -22.93
N SER A 673 -9.28 -11.87 -23.44
CA SER A 673 -10.57 -12.40 -23.00
C SER A 673 -10.35 -13.48 -21.95
N TRP A 674 -11.19 -13.51 -20.91
CA TRP A 674 -11.31 -14.66 -20.03
C TRP A 674 -12.54 -15.49 -20.41
N CYS A 675 -12.34 -16.80 -20.60
CA CYS A 675 -13.42 -17.72 -20.90
C CYS A 675 -14.34 -17.90 -19.70
N SER A 676 -15.66 -17.88 -19.95
CA SER A 676 -16.66 -18.37 -19.01
C SER A 676 -17.50 -19.46 -19.67
N THR A 677 -17.41 -20.67 -19.11
CA THR A 677 -18.16 -21.86 -19.54
C THR A 677 -18.50 -22.65 -18.28
N GLY A 678 -19.77 -22.93 -17.97
CA GLY A 678 -21.00 -22.40 -18.56
C GLY A 678 -22.18 -22.91 -17.73
N CYS A 679 -23.06 -22.02 -17.25
CA CYS A 679 -24.11 -22.41 -16.32
C CYS A 679 -25.30 -23.05 -17.05
N SER A 680 -25.86 -24.13 -16.49
CA SER A 680 -26.95 -24.90 -17.08
C SER A 680 -28.29 -24.18 -17.00
N THR A 681 -28.95 -24.00 -18.15
CA THR A 681 -30.24 -23.31 -18.25
C THR A 681 -31.42 -24.23 -17.98
N TRP A 682 -32.12 -24.00 -16.86
CA TRP A 682 -33.44 -24.60 -16.62
C TRP A 682 -34.54 -23.85 -17.38
N ARG A 683 -35.36 -24.58 -18.15
CA ARG A 683 -36.73 -24.22 -18.50
C ARG A 683 -37.61 -25.47 -18.50
N ALA A 684 -38.71 -25.44 -17.76
CA ALA A 684 -39.77 -26.46 -17.84
C ALA A 684 -40.59 -26.30 -19.14
N PRO A 685 -41.29 -27.36 -19.56
CA PRO A 685 -42.71 -27.44 -19.16
C PRO A 685 -43.13 -28.82 -18.60
N SER A 686 -44.33 -28.83 -18.01
CA SER A 686 -45.03 -29.98 -17.40
C SER A 686 -45.81 -30.83 -18.44
N PRO A 687 -46.55 -31.88 -18.05
CA PRO A 687 -46.09 -33.12 -17.39
C PRO A 687 -46.64 -34.41 -18.06
N ALA A 688 -45.94 -35.56 -17.97
CA ALA A 688 -46.48 -36.85 -18.44
C ALA A 688 -45.97 -38.09 -17.68
N CYS A 689 -46.79 -39.15 -17.68
CA CYS A 689 -46.73 -40.39 -16.90
C CYS A 689 -45.56 -41.36 -17.19
N GLY A 690 -45.26 -42.24 -16.22
CA GLY A 690 -44.48 -43.50 -16.40
C GLY A 690 -43.36 -43.67 -15.36
N ARG A 691 -43.54 -44.35 -14.21
CA ARG A 691 -43.52 -45.83 -13.94
C ARG A 691 -42.20 -46.56 -14.21
N CYS A 692 -41.73 -47.25 -13.16
CA CYS A 692 -40.62 -48.22 -13.10
C CYS A 692 -39.20 -47.64 -13.36
N GLY A 693 -38.13 -48.16 -12.75
CA GLY A 693 -38.04 -49.22 -11.73
C GLY A 693 -36.76 -50.03 -11.89
N GLY A 694 -35.90 -50.06 -10.86
CA GLY A 694 -34.58 -50.67 -10.86
C GLY A 694 -33.71 -50.07 -9.76
#